data_AF-A0A2M7A7P0-F1
#
_entry.id   AF-A0A2M7A7P0-F1
#
_cell.length_a   1.000
_cell.length_b   1.000
_cell.length_c   1.000
_cell.angle_alpha   90.00
_cell.angle_beta   90.00
_cell.angle_gamma   90.00
#
_symmetry.space_group_name_H-M   'P 1'
#
loop_
_entity.id
_entity.type
_entity.pdbx_description
1 polymer ?
#
loop_
_entity_poly.entity_id
_entity_poly.type
_entity_poly.pdbx_seq_one_letter_code
_entity_poly.pdbx_strand_id
1 'polypeptide(L)'
;MILFLELACIRFLPAYVKLLSYFANTVLLASFLGMSVGCLTSRRKTRLIHAVPALLFVVATLAAVFWVLGNFEKAAIRLSPQSSQTVVFFGADQAAKAGLHLSLEVVLSVAFMLVSVIFIGLGQVMGGEFDRHPPIRGYTLNILGSLAGILIFTAMSSLSLPPVVWFGVASVVLIPWLRGPGRRYALNVGLLAISLLVMFLLDYVTSSPRGDAGTIWSPYYKIRYASRYNEKVALDISVNEIGHQYAGPVSGKPTIYSLPYGLLGQTEKTPREILVIGAGSGNDVAAALQHGATHVDAVEIDPRILELGKRYHPDRPYDDPRVRVAIDDGRSFVRQSDKQYDMIVYALVDSLTLMSSYSSVRLETYLFTRQAFQDIRRHLQPGGVFVVYNYFRENWLALRISKMLAEVFGREPVVMTFPATARISIDQPSSGNAFSMFIAGDTDALLERFADGEVYLFDQRGSARNGEIGAFASRPPHSLPPNVEAVTPSALVTSDSLGVATDDWPFLYLRERTMPAYLLRSTALVILIAIVLLFTLGRGELRERFSGHFFFLGAAFMLLETRSVTSLALVYGSTWRVNAIVFFSILVMILLANLYVLKRPTHRTGTLYALLFVALILNYALPPHAFLSLSSLAGQVVTPAVVALPILLAALVFANSFRVSGQPSADIGWNIAGVMVGGLCENLSLLIGFQNLLLVAVLFYLISALTRPAAASAGCVNVATG
;
A
#
# COMPACT_ATOMS: atom_id res chain seq x y z
N MET A 1 20.01 5.88 -9.58
CA MET A 1 19.21 6.63 -10.58
C MET A 1 17.92 5.92 -10.93
N ILE A 2 17.98 4.75 -11.58
CA ILE A 2 16.77 4.08 -12.11
C ILE A 2 15.77 3.76 -10.99
N LEU A 3 16.22 3.10 -9.91
CA LEU A 3 15.39 2.84 -8.72
C LEU A 3 14.87 4.14 -8.07
N PHE A 4 15.68 5.20 -8.05
CA PHE A 4 15.25 6.50 -7.51
C PHE A 4 14.09 7.09 -8.35
N LEU A 5 14.22 7.09 -9.68
CA LEU A 5 13.18 7.62 -10.56
C LEU A 5 11.93 6.74 -10.54
N GLU A 6 12.09 5.43 -10.38
CA GLU A 6 10.98 4.47 -10.20
C GLU A 6 10.16 4.81 -8.97
N LEU A 7 10.80 4.97 -7.81
CA LEU A 7 10.15 5.41 -6.57
C LEU A 7 9.47 6.79 -6.74
N ALA A 8 10.12 7.73 -7.44
CA ALA A 8 9.54 9.03 -7.73
C ALA A 8 8.28 8.92 -8.60
N CYS A 9 8.29 8.09 -9.65
CA CYS A 9 7.14 7.86 -10.52
C CYS A 9 5.98 7.15 -9.80
N ILE A 10 6.29 6.12 -8.99
CA ILE A 10 5.31 5.38 -8.18
C ILE A 10 4.58 6.33 -7.22
N ARG A 11 5.27 7.33 -6.68
CA ARG A 11 4.65 8.31 -5.79
C ARG A 11 3.98 9.48 -6.50
N PHE A 12 4.57 9.97 -7.59
CA PHE A 12 4.09 11.16 -8.29
C PHE A 12 2.82 10.91 -9.10
N LEU A 13 2.74 9.81 -9.85
CA LEU A 13 1.62 9.57 -10.77
C LEU A 13 0.28 9.35 -10.03
N PRO A 14 0.19 8.48 -9.00
CA PRO A 14 -1.02 8.35 -8.18
C PRO A 14 -1.48 9.62 -7.48
N ALA A 15 -0.55 10.53 -7.16
CA ALA A 15 -0.88 11.77 -6.47
C ALA A 15 -1.70 12.76 -7.33
N TYR A 16 -1.67 12.63 -8.66
CA TYR A 16 -2.43 13.51 -9.57
C TYR A 16 -3.46 12.77 -10.42
N VAL A 17 -3.29 11.46 -10.62
CA VAL A 17 -4.23 10.62 -11.38
C VAL A 17 -4.91 9.65 -10.42
N LYS A 18 -6.10 10.03 -9.93
CA LYS A 18 -6.86 9.31 -8.89
C LYS A 18 -6.97 7.80 -9.12
N LEU A 19 -7.18 7.35 -10.37
CA LEU A 19 -7.23 5.92 -10.66
C LEU A 19 -5.92 5.18 -10.41
N LEU A 20 -4.77 5.81 -10.68
CA LEU A 20 -3.47 5.18 -10.49
C LEU A 20 -3.18 4.90 -9.00
N SER A 21 -3.87 5.57 -8.08
CA SER A 21 -3.81 5.25 -6.64
C SER A 21 -4.32 3.84 -6.31
N TYR A 22 -5.20 3.27 -7.14
CA TYR A 22 -5.70 1.90 -6.99
C TYR A 22 -4.86 0.85 -7.70
N PHE A 23 -3.88 1.27 -8.49
CA PHE A 23 -3.12 0.40 -9.38
C PHE A 23 -1.64 0.77 -9.36
N ALA A 24 -1.09 1.11 -8.19
CA ALA A 24 0.31 1.55 -8.04
C ALA A 24 1.31 0.53 -8.62
N ASN A 25 1.02 -0.77 -8.50
CA ASN A 25 1.81 -1.85 -9.10
C ASN A 25 1.96 -1.74 -10.63
N THR A 26 1.06 -1.03 -11.32
CA THR A 26 1.16 -0.77 -12.77
C THR A 26 2.42 0.03 -13.11
N VAL A 27 2.77 1.03 -12.28
CA VAL A 27 3.96 1.86 -12.51
C VAL A 27 5.22 1.03 -12.29
N LEU A 28 5.25 0.22 -11.23
CA LEU A 28 6.34 -0.72 -10.92
C LEU A 28 6.56 -1.72 -12.08
N LEU A 29 5.49 -2.39 -12.53
CA LEU A 29 5.57 -3.34 -13.64
C LEU A 29 5.98 -2.67 -14.97
N ALA A 30 5.54 -1.44 -15.22
CA ALA A 30 5.98 -0.66 -16.39
C ALA A 30 7.47 -0.34 -16.33
N SER A 31 7.99 0.03 -15.16
CA SER A 31 9.42 0.27 -14.95
C SER A 31 10.25 -0.99 -15.19
N PHE A 32 9.83 -2.15 -14.68
CA PHE A 32 10.48 -3.44 -14.96
C PHE A 32 10.44 -3.83 -16.43
N LEU A 33 9.27 -3.74 -17.08
CA LEU A 33 9.16 -4.00 -18.51
C LEU A 33 10.11 -3.09 -19.29
N GLY A 34 10.12 -1.81 -18.97
CA GLY A 34 10.95 -0.82 -19.65
C GLY A 34 12.44 -1.13 -19.50
N MET A 35 12.90 -1.41 -18.27
CA MET A 35 14.28 -1.82 -18.01
C MET A 35 14.66 -3.09 -18.77
N SER A 36 13.79 -4.10 -18.76
CA SER A 36 13.97 -5.37 -19.47
C SER A 36 14.16 -5.15 -20.97
N VAL A 37 13.17 -4.50 -21.62
CA VAL A 37 13.23 -4.20 -23.06
C VAL A 37 14.42 -3.31 -23.38
N GLY A 38 14.75 -2.35 -22.52
CA GLY A 38 15.92 -1.49 -22.68
C GLY A 38 17.23 -2.29 -22.68
N CYS A 39 17.43 -3.21 -21.73
CA CYS A 39 18.63 -4.04 -21.69
C CYS A 39 18.75 -4.94 -22.93
N LEU A 40 17.65 -5.57 -23.33
CA LEU A 40 17.56 -6.44 -24.51
C LEU A 40 17.74 -5.70 -25.84
N THR A 41 17.63 -4.37 -25.85
CA THR A 41 17.79 -3.52 -27.04
C THR A 41 18.93 -2.50 -26.89
N SER A 42 19.85 -2.76 -25.96
CA SER A 42 20.97 -1.87 -25.64
C SER A 42 21.99 -1.73 -26.77
N ARG A 43 22.06 -2.72 -27.67
CA ARG A 43 22.96 -2.75 -28.84
C ARG A 43 22.39 -2.00 -30.05
N ARG A 44 21.10 -1.65 -29.99
CA ARG A 44 20.42 -0.93 -31.06
C ARG A 44 20.99 0.48 -31.22
N LYS A 45 21.15 0.92 -32.47
CA LYS A 45 21.64 2.28 -32.79
C LYS A 45 20.73 3.40 -32.28
N THR A 46 19.42 3.15 -32.17
CA THR A 46 18.44 4.12 -31.68
C THR A 46 18.52 4.25 -30.16
N ARG A 47 18.96 5.41 -29.67
CA ARG A 47 19.07 5.72 -28.24
C ARG A 47 17.84 6.45 -27.73
N LEU A 48 16.95 5.74 -27.03
CA LEU A 48 15.72 6.29 -26.47
C LEU A 48 15.95 7.16 -25.23
N ILE A 49 17.16 7.16 -24.65
CA ILE A 49 17.55 8.07 -23.57
C ILE A 49 17.29 9.54 -23.91
N HIS A 50 17.43 9.93 -25.18
CA HIS A 50 17.20 11.31 -25.62
C HIS A 50 15.72 11.68 -25.70
N ALA A 51 14.80 10.71 -25.66
CA ALA A 51 13.36 10.98 -25.58
C ALA A 51 12.90 11.18 -24.12
N VAL A 52 13.68 10.72 -23.13
CA VAL A 52 13.31 10.78 -21.70
C VAL A 52 12.95 12.20 -21.24
N PRO A 53 13.70 13.27 -21.56
CA PRO A 53 13.31 14.63 -21.19
C PRO A 53 11.93 15.07 -21.72
N ALA A 54 11.60 14.71 -22.96
CA ALA A 54 10.31 15.03 -23.55
C ALA A 54 9.18 14.23 -22.87
N LEU A 55 9.43 12.96 -22.52
CA LEU A 55 8.45 12.12 -21.81
C LEU A 55 8.23 12.60 -20.37
N LEU A 56 9.28 13.05 -19.67
CA LEU A 56 9.15 13.67 -18.35
C LEU A 56 8.38 14.99 -18.43
N PHE A 57 8.55 15.78 -19.49
CA PHE A 57 7.73 16.95 -19.75
C PHE A 57 6.25 16.59 -19.96
N VAL A 58 5.97 15.51 -20.69
CA VAL A 58 4.60 14.99 -20.85
C VAL A 58 4.03 14.56 -19.49
N VAL A 59 4.80 13.85 -18.66
CA VAL A 59 4.37 13.47 -17.30
C VAL A 59 4.03 14.70 -16.45
N ALA A 60 4.90 15.73 -16.44
CA ALA A 60 4.67 16.97 -15.71
C ALA A 60 3.42 17.71 -16.20
N THR A 61 3.25 17.79 -17.53
CA THR A 61 2.12 18.47 -18.17
C THR A 61 0.81 17.73 -17.90
N LEU A 62 0.80 16.40 -18.01
CA LEU A 62 -0.39 15.59 -17.69
C LEU A 62 -0.80 15.77 -16.23
N ALA A 63 0.15 15.77 -15.28
CA ALA A 63 -0.14 16.03 -13.87
C ALA A 63 -0.80 17.41 -13.66
N ALA A 64 -0.28 18.46 -14.32
CA ALA A 64 -0.89 19.78 -14.28
C ALA A 64 -2.29 19.80 -14.91
N VAL A 65 -2.48 19.15 -16.06
CA VAL A 65 -3.79 19.05 -16.73
C VAL A 65 -4.81 18.31 -15.86
N PHE A 66 -4.46 17.15 -15.31
CA PHE A 66 -5.35 16.39 -14.42
C PHE A 66 -5.72 17.19 -13.17
N TRP A 67 -4.76 17.93 -12.60
CA TRP A 67 -5.05 18.82 -11.47
C TRP A 67 -6.01 19.95 -11.87
N VAL A 68 -5.78 20.62 -12.99
CA VAL A 68 -6.69 21.68 -13.49
C VAL A 68 -8.09 21.11 -13.71
N LEU A 69 -8.21 20.01 -14.46
CA LEU A 69 -9.50 19.39 -14.78
C LEU A 69 -10.23 18.89 -13.52
N GLY A 70 -9.50 18.39 -12.51
CA GLY A 70 -10.07 17.96 -11.24
C GLY A 70 -10.65 19.10 -10.39
N ASN A 71 -10.15 20.33 -10.54
CA ASN A 71 -10.64 21.50 -9.81
C ASN A 71 -11.74 22.28 -10.55
N PHE A 72 -11.93 22.04 -11.85
CA PHE A 72 -13.03 22.62 -12.61
C PHE A 72 -14.21 21.64 -12.69
N GLU A 73 -15.25 21.84 -11.87
CA GLU A 73 -16.45 20.97 -11.79
C GLU A 73 -17.11 20.66 -13.15
N LYS A 74 -16.98 21.57 -14.14
CA LYS A 74 -17.54 21.42 -15.49
C LYS A 74 -16.66 20.62 -16.46
N ALA A 75 -15.40 20.35 -16.10
CA ALA A 75 -14.41 19.68 -16.95
C ALA A 75 -13.94 18.34 -16.36
N ALA A 76 -14.61 17.85 -15.32
CA ALA A 76 -14.24 16.63 -14.62
C ALA A 76 -14.21 15.43 -15.60
N ILE A 77 -13.07 14.74 -15.65
CA ILE A 77 -12.96 13.47 -16.37
C ILE A 77 -13.78 12.44 -15.60
N ARG A 78 -14.81 11.88 -16.23
CA ARG A 78 -15.54 10.74 -15.72
C ARG A 78 -14.72 9.49 -15.99
N LEU A 79 -14.42 8.76 -14.93
CA LEU A 79 -13.79 7.46 -15.03
C LEU A 79 -14.91 6.47 -14.74
N SER A 80 -15.42 5.79 -15.78
CA SER A 80 -16.55 4.88 -15.64
C SER A 80 -16.22 3.84 -14.57
N PRO A 81 -16.96 3.80 -13.44
CA PRO A 81 -16.81 2.71 -12.50
C PRO A 81 -17.20 1.44 -13.26
N GLN A 82 -16.29 0.48 -13.38
CA GLN A 82 -16.76 -0.88 -13.59
C GLN A 82 -17.47 -1.23 -12.29
N SER A 83 -18.79 -1.29 -12.33
CA SER A 83 -19.63 -1.77 -11.23
C SER A 83 -19.35 -3.26 -11.02
N SER A 84 -18.17 -3.61 -10.54
CA SER A 84 -17.91 -4.94 -10.01
C SER A 84 -18.42 -4.95 -8.58
N GLN A 85 -19.48 -5.72 -8.31
CA GLN A 85 -19.98 -6.04 -6.96
C GLN A 85 -18.95 -6.79 -6.08
N THR A 86 -17.70 -6.90 -6.54
CA THR A 86 -16.64 -7.73 -5.98
C THR A 86 -15.56 -6.92 -5.25
N VAL A 87 -15.39 -5.62 -5.56
CA VAL A 87 -14.36 -4.74 -4.96
C VAL A 87 -14.87 -3.29 -4.85
N VAL A 88 -14.65 -2.64 -3.71
CA VAL A 88 -15.09 -1.26 -3.42
C VAL A 88 -13.96 -0.25 -3.70
N PHE A 89 -14.23 0.76 -4.55
CA PHE A 89 -13.30 1.86 -4.86
C PHE A 89 -13.80 3.19 -4.26
N PHE A 90 -13.03 3.79 -3.35
CA PHE A 90 -13.49 4.96 -2.61
C PHE A 90 -13.46 6.26 -3.42
N GLY A 91 -14.60 6.97 -3.49
CA GLY A 91 -14.69 8.22 -4.22
C GLY A 91 -14.68 8.07 -5.76
N ALA A 92 -14.83 6.85 -6.29
CA ALA A 92 -15.17 6.62 -7.71
C ALA A 92 -16.61 7.09 -8.04
N ASP A 93 -17.46 7.24 -7.02
CA ASP A 93 -18.90 7.45 -7.14
C ASP A 93 -19.36 8.93 -7.12
N GLN A 94 -18.45 9.91 -7.05
CA GLN A 94 -18.86 11.32 -7.00
C GLN A 94 -19.33 11.80 -8.39
N ALA A 95 -20.64 11.90 -8.53
CA ALA A 95 -21.36 12.22 -9.76
C ALA A 95 -21.25 13.71 -10.17
N ALA A 96 -20.35 14.03 -11.10
CA ALA A 96 -20.45 15.24 -11.91
C ALA A 96 -21.36 14.97 -13.13
N LYS A 97 -22.35 15.84 -13.39
CA LYS A 97 -23.38 15.67 -14.45
C LYS A 97 -22.88 15.87 -15.89
N ALA A 98 -21.66 16.37 -16.12
CA ALA A 98 -21.05 16.52 -17.45
C ALA A 98 -19.53 16.29 -17.39
N GLY A 99 -18.93 15.61 -18.38
CA GLY A 99 -17.49 15.32 -18.41
C GLY A 99 -17.03 14.33 -19.51
N LEU A 100 -15.74 14.35 -19.87
CA LEU A 100 -15.11 13.40 -20.80
C LEU A 100 -15.02 12.02 -20.15
N HIS A 101 -15.55 10.99 -20.81
CA HIS A 101 -15.49 9.60 -20.33
C HIS A 101 -14.18 8.94 -20.77
N LEU A 102 -13.24 8.74 -19.84
CA LEU A 102 -12.05 7.91 -20.07
C LEU A 102 -12.25 6.56 -19.37
N SER A 103 -12.04 5.46 -20.10
CA SER A 103 -12.07 4.13 -19.49
C SER A 103 -10.80 3.91 -18.65
N LEU A 104 -10.94 3.10 -17.59
CA LEU A 104 -9.83 2.71 -16.71
C LEU A 104 -8.67 2.12 -17.52
N GLU A 105 -8.99 1.26 -18.49
CA GLU A 105 -8.01 0.58 -19.33
C GLU A 105 -7.19 1.57 -20.17
N VAL A 106 -7.78 2.66 -20.65
CA VAL A 106 -7.06 3.68 -21.42
C VAL A 106 -6.08 4.43 -20.53
N VAL A 107 -6.51 4.86 -19.34
CA VAL A 107 -5.64 5.57 -18.39
C VAL A 107 -4.46 4.69 -17.97
N LEU A 108 -4.73 3.42 -17.62
CA LEU A 108 -3.68 2.45 -17.27
C LEU A 108 -2.74 2.20 -18.45
N SER A 109 -3.25 2.01 -19.67
CA SER A 109 -2.43 1.75 -20.86
C SER A 109 -1.50 2.93 -21.17
N VAL A 110 -2.03 4.16 -21.14
CA VAL A 110 -1.24 5.37 -21.43
C VAL A 110 -0.17 5.55 -20.37
N ALA A 111 -0.50 5.44 -19.08
CA ALA A 111 0.47 5.54 -18.00
C ALA A 111 1.53 4.44 -18.09
N PHE A 112 1.12 3.19 -18.31
CA PHE A 112 2.02 2.04 -18.44
C PHE A 112 2.97 2.19 -19.63
N MET A 113 2.47 2.62 -20.80
CA MET A 113 3.30 2.89 -21.99
C MET A 113 4.28 4.04 -21.75
N LEU A 114 3.81 5.14 -21.18
CA LEU A 114 4.64 6.33 -20.92
C LEU A 114 5.79 5.99 -19.98
N VAL A 115 5.50 5.31 -18.85
CA VAL A 115 6.52 4.86 -17.91
C VAL A 115 7.43 3.83 -18.56
N SER A 116 6.90 2.83 -19.26
CA SER A 116 7.72 1.81 -19.94
C SER A 116 8.73 2.44 -20.89
N VAL A 117 8.34 3.42 -21.72
CA VAL A 117 9.24 4.06 -22.70
C VAL A 117 10.33 4.88 -22.00
N ILE A 118 10.02 5.56 -20.90
CA ILE A 118 11.03 6.26 -20.07
C ILE A 118 12.09 5.24 -19.59
N PHE A 119 11.64 4.12 -19.05
CA PHE A 119 12.53 3.08 -18.52
C PHE A 119 13.21 2.24 -19.60
N ILE A 120 12.69 2.18 -20.84
CA ILE A 120 13.42 1.64 -22.00
C ILE A 120 14.66 2.49 -22.27
N GLY A 121 14.51 3.82 -22.32
CA GLY A 121 15.64 4.72 -22.54
C GLY A 121 16.74 4.58 -21.50
N LEU A 122 16.37 4.43 -20.23
CA LEU A 122 17.30 4.18 -19.12
C LEU A 122 17.87 2.76 -19.13
N GLY A 123 17.05 1.76 -19.47
CA GLY A 123 17.45 0.35 -19.58
C GLY A 123 18.47 0.12 -20.69
N GLN A 124 18.37 0.84 -21.81
CA GLN A 124 19.38 0.79 -22.88
C GLN A 124 20.76 1.26 -22.39
N VAL A 125 20.78 2.35 -21.60
CA VAL A 125 22.01 2.83 -20.99
C VAL A 125 22.56 1.80 -20.01
N MET A 126 21.69 1.26 -19.14
CA MET A 126 22.06 0.22 -18.17
C MET A 126 22.65 -1.02 -18.85
N GLY A 127 21.98 -1.56 -19.88
CA GLY A 127 22.47 -2.71 -20.65
C GLY A 127 23.81 -2.43 -21.34
N GLY A 128 23.97 -1.24 -21.91
CA GLY A 128 25.23 -0.82 -22.52
C GLY A 128 26.40 -0.74 -21.54
N GLU A 129 26.15 -0.32 -20.29
CA GLU A 129 27.17 -0.32 -19.23
C GLU A 129 27.46 -1.73 -18.70
N PHE A 130 26.47 -2.63 -18.65
CA PHE A 130 26.70 -4.04 -18.31
C PHE A 130 27.61 -4.74 -19.32
N ASP A 131 27.48 -4.44 -20.61
CA ASP A 131 28.35 -4.99 -21.66
C ASP A 131 29.78 -4.41 -21.63
N ARG A 132 30.00 -3.26 -20.97
CA ARG A 132 31.31 -2.58 -20.87
C ARG A 132 32.16 -3.03 -19.68
N HIS A 133 31.56 -3.65 -18.68
CA HIS A 133 32.23 -4.01 -17.43
C HIS A 133 32.16 -5.52 -17.17
N PRO A 134 33.10 -6.10 -16.41
CA PRO A 134 32.98 -7.49 -15.99
C PRO A 134 31.63 -7.72 -15.27
N PRO A 135 30.87 -8.78 -15.58
CA PRO A 135 29.44 -8.85 -15.26
C PRO A 135 29.15 -8.59 -13.78
N ILE A 136 29.82 -9.33 -12.89
CA ILE A 136 29.60 -9.22 -11.44
C ILE A 136 30.08 -7.88 -10.87
N ARG A 137 31.11 -7.24 -11.45
CA ARG A 137 31.57 -5.90 -11.02
C ARG A 137 30.57 -4.83 -11.44
N GLY A 138 30.06 -4.91 -12.68
CA GLY A 138 29.00 -4.04 -13.16
C GLY A 138 27.75 -4.15 -12.29
N TYR A 139 27.36 -5.38 -11.93
CA TYR A 139 26.21 -5.62 -11.05
C TYR A 139 26.43 -5.07 -9.64
N THR A 140 27.64 -5.22 -9.08
CA THR A 140 28.00 -4.65 -7.77
C THR A 140 27.85 -3.13 -7.76
N LEU A 141 28.37 -2.44 -8.78
CA LEU A 141 28.23 -0.98 -8.93
C LEU A 141 26.78 -0.55 -9.13
N ASN A 142 26.01 -1.33 -9.89
CA ASN A 142 24.59 -1.08 -10.10
C ASN A 142 23.80 -1.15 -8.76
N ILE A 143 24.04 -2.18 -7.94
CA ILE A 143 23.39 -2.33 -6.62
C ILE A 143 23.82 -1.20 -5.66
N LEU A 144 25.09 -0.78 -5.66
CA LEU A 144 25.53 0.39 -4.90
C LEU A 144 24.79 1.67 -5.33
N GLY A 145 24.59 1.87 -6.63
CA GLY A 145 23.81 2.98 -7.17
C GLY A 145 22.32 2.91 -6.80
N SER A 146 21.76 1.70 -6.68
CA SER A 146 20.40 1.46 -6.20
C SER A 146 20.27 1.77 -4.70
N LEU A 147 21.23 1.33 -3.87
CA LEU A 147 21.30 1.66 -2.44
C LEU A 147 21.37 3.18 -2.20
N ALA A 148 22.21 3.89 -2.95
CA ALA A 148 22.27 5.35 -2.88
C ALA A 148 20.92 5.97 -3.31
N GLY A 149 20.31 5.44 -4.37
CA GLY A 149 19.01 5.91 -4.87
C GLY A 149 17.88 5.79 -3.83
N ILE A 150 17.73 4.63 -3.20
CA ILE A 150 16.70 4.43 -2.17
C ILE A 150 16.97 5.32 -0.95
N LEU A 151 18.22 5.39 -0.46
CA LEU A 151 18.57 6.24 0.69
C LEU A 151 18.24 7.72 0.45
N ILE A 152 18.62 8.25 -0.72
CA ILE A 152 18.33 9.65 -1.08
C ILE A 152 16.82 9.87 -1.15
N PHE A 153 16.08 8.99 -1.83
CA PHE A 153 14.62 9.14 -1.94
C PHE A 153 13.91 9.03 -0.58
N THR A 154 14.32 8.08 0.26
CA THR A 154 13.80 7.91 1.63
C THR A 154 14.09 9.14 2.49
N ALA A 155 15.30 9.71 2.42
CA ALA A 155 15.65 10.95 3.12
C ALA A 155 14.76 12.12 2.65
N MET A 156 14.61 12.31 1.34
CA MET A 156 13.77 13.36 0.76
C MET A 156 12.29 13.19 1.14
N SER A 157 11.82 11.94 1.22
CA SER A 157 10.47 11.58 1.66
C SER A 157 10.23 11.91 3.12
N SER A 158 11.22 11.65 3.99
CA SER A 158 11.16 11.95 5.43
C SER A 158 11.16 13.45 5.73
N LEU A 159 11.78 14.24 4.84
CA LEU A 159 11.84 15.70 4.90
C LEU A 159 10.63 16.38 4.22
N SER A 160 9.65 15.60 3.75
CA SER A 160 8.45 16.11 3.07
C SER A 160 8.75 17.01 1.87
N LEU A 161 9.85 16.76 1.14
CA LEU A 161 10.25 17.56 -0.01
C LEU A 161 9.28 17.34 -1.19
N PRO A 162 8.96 18.38 -1.99
CA PRO A 162 8.02 18.26 -3.11
C PRO A 162 8.66 17.62 -4.37
N PRO A 163 7.84 17.17 -5.34
CA PRO A 163 8.30 16.48 -6.55
C PRO A 163 9.34 17.23 -7.38
N VAL A 164 9.29 18.56 -7.41
CA VAL A 164 10.29 19.38 -8.14
C VAL A 164 11.71 19.07 -7.66
N VAL A 165 11.91 18.79 -6.36
CA VAL A 165 13.23 18.43 -5.82
C VAL A 165 13.60 17.01 -6.26
N TRP A 166 12.64 16.07 -6.25
CA TRP A 166 12.86 14.68 -6.64
C TRP A 166 13.30 14.59 -8.10
N PHE A 167 12.51 15.19 -8.99
CA PHE A 167 12.82 15.24 -10.41
C PHE A 167 14.02 16.14 -10.72
N GLY A 168 14.34 17.11 -9.85
CA GLY A 168 15.57 17.91 -9.93
C GLY A 168 16.82 17.06 -9.77
N VAL A 169 16.88 16.23 -8.72
CA VAL A 169 17.98 15.27 -8.50
C VAL A 169 18.08 14.29 -9.68
N ALA A 170 16.95 13.74 -10.13
CA ALA A 170 16.93 12.88 -11.32
C ALA A 170 17.40 13.60 -12.58
N SER A 171 17.06 14.88 -12.76
CA SER A 171 17.51 15.66 -13.92
C SER A 171 19.02 15.89 -13.91
N VAL A 172 19.59 16.27 -12.76
CA VAL A 172 21.04 16.49 -12.62
C VAL A 172 21.84 15.24 -12.98
N VAL A 173 21.41 14.07 -12.48
CA VAL A 173 22.10 12.81 -12.77
C VAL A 173 21.87 12.34 -14.22
N LEU A 174 20.82 12.82 -14.90
CA LEU A 174 20.48 12.42 -16.28
C LEU A 174 21.27 13.22 -17.32
N ILE A 175 21.56 14.50 -17.05
CA ILE A 175 22.22 15.44 -17.97
C ILE A 175 23.49 14.86 -18.64
N PRO A 176 24.43 14.20 -17.92
CA PRO A 176 25.63 13.64 -18.53
C PRO A 176 25.34 12.60 -19.63
N TRP A 177 24.24 11.86 -19.51
CA TRP A 177 23.82 10.81 -20.46
C TRP A 177 23.10 11.36 -21.69
N LEU A 178 22.75 12.65 -21.70
CA LEU A 178 22.05 13.31 -22.80
C LEU A 178 23.00 13.98 -23.80
N ARG A 179 24.33 13.92 -23.56
CA ARG A 179 25.36 14.53 -24.43
C ARG A 179 25.22 14.02 -25.87
N GLY A 180 25.26 14.97 -26.81
CA GLY A 180 25.05 14.74 -28.23
C GLY A 180 25.28 16.05 -29.02
N PRO A 181 24.78 16.17 -30.27
CA PRO A 181 24.88 17.39 -31.04
C PRO A 181 24.33 18.60 -30.25
N GLY A 182 25.04 19.74 -30.27
CA GLY A 182 24.79 20.87 -29.38
C GLY A 182 23.33 21.33 -29.30
N ARG A 183 22.64 21.39 -30.46
CA ARG A 183 21.21 21.74 -30.53
C ARG A 183 20.30 20.74 -29.80
N ARG A 184 20.55 19.43 -29.93
CA ARG A 184 19.75 18.38 -29.26
C ARG A 184 20.01 18.35 -27.77
N TYR A 185 21.26 18.51 -27.36
CA TYR A 185 21.63 18.60 -25.96
C TYR A 185 20.93 19.80 -25.28
N ALA A 186 20.99 20.98 -25.91
CA ALA A 186 20.31 22.18 -25.41
C ALA A 186 18.78 21.99 -25.32
N LEU A 187 18.15 21.39 -26.34
CA LEU A 187 16.72 21.06 -26.31
C LEU A 187 16.36 20.16 -25.12
N ASN A 188 17.13 19.09 -24.92
CA ASN A 188 16.88 18.13 -23.85
C ASN A 188 17.03 18.75 -22.46
N VAL A 189 18.08 19.55 -22.24
CA VAL A 189 18.27 20.30 -20.99
C VAL A 189 17.14 21.32 -20.78
N GLY A 190 16.73 22.02 -21.85
CA GLY A 190 15.60 22.94 -21.83
C GLY A 190 14.28 22.24 -21.44
N LEU A 191 14.00 21.05 -22.00
CA LEU A 191 12.83 20.26 -21.64
C LEU A 191 12.83 19.81 -20.18
N LEU A 192 13.99 19.41 -19.64
CA LEU A 192 14.11 19.12 -18.20
C LEU A 192 13.81 20.36 -17.36
N ALA A 193 14.40 21.52 -17.71
CA ALA A 193 14.16 22.77 -16.99
C ALA A 193 12.69 23.19 -17.03
N ILE A 194 12.04 23.08 -18.19
CA ILE A 194 10.60 23.36 -18.34
C ILE A 194 9.76 22.37 -17.53
N SER A 195 10.12 21.07 -17.51
CA SER A 195 9.42 20.06 -16.70
C SER A 195 9.47 20.42 -15.21
N LEU A 196 10.65 20.82 -14.72
CA LEU A 196 10.83 21.28 -13.35
C LEU A 196 10.06 22.58 -13.07
N LEU A 197 10.02 23.51 -14.02
CA LEU A 197 9.21 24.73 -13.90
C LEU A 197 7.72 24.40 -13.81
N VAL A 198 7.20 23.49 -14.63
CA VAL A 198 5.80 23.05 -14.57
C VAL A 198 5.49 22.42 -13.21
N MET A 199 6.36 21.54 -12.71
CA MET A 199 6.20 20.93 -11.39
C MET A 199 6.30 21.96 -10.25
N PHE A 200 7.23 22.91 -10.36
CA PHE A 200 7.36 24.01 -9.41
C PHE A 200 6.12 24.89 -9.40
N LEU A 201 5.59 25.28 -10.56
CA LEU A 201 4.38 26.09 -10.65
C LEU A 201 3.16 25.33 -10.10
N LEU A 202 3.07 24.03 -10.40
CA LEU A 202 2.01 23.17 -9.86
C LEU A 202 2.09 23.09 -8.32
N ASP A 203 3.29 22.85 -7.78
CA ASP A 203 3.52 22.85 -6.33
C ASP A 203 3.26 24.24 -5.73
N TYR A 204 3.76 25.32 -6.33
CA TYR A 204 3.55 26.69 -5.86
C TYR A 204 2.05 27.06 -5.80
N VAL A 205 1.28 26.67 -6.82
CA VAL A 205 -0.17 26.95 -6.88
C VAL A 205 -0.96 26.10 -5.87
N THR A 206 -0.49 24.89 -5.57
CA THR A 206 -1.18 23.95 -4.66
C THR A 206 -0.74 24.06 -3.20
N SER A 207 0.48 24.52 -2.97
CA SER A 207 1.13 24.65 -1.67
C SER A 207 1.11 26.09 -1.15
N SER A 208 0.93 27.11 -2.01
CA SER A 208 0.74 28.49 -1.56
C SER A 208 -0.48 28.57 -0.64
N PRO A 209 -0.31 28.97 0.64
CA PRO A 209 -1.43 29.15 1.54
C PRO A 209 -2.29 30.32 1.06
N ARG A 210 -3.36 30.04 0.32
CA ARG A 210 -4.43 31.00 0.14
C ARG A 210 -5.35 30.88 1.35
N GLY A 211 -4.91 31.41 2.50
CA GLY A 211 -5.53 31.21 3.81
C GLY A 211 -5.08 29.91 4.48
N ASP A 212 -5.97 29.24 5.22
CA ASP A 212 -5.65 28.00 5.96
C ASP A 212 -5.79 26.72 5.11
N ALA A 213 -5.51 26.79 3.81
CA ALA A 213 -5.53 25.62 2.92
C ALA A 213 -4.18 25.46 2.21
N GLY A 214 -3.75 24.22 2.01
CA GLY A 214 -2.45 23.93 1.39
C GLY A 214 -2.24 22.46 1.04
N THR A 215 -1.05 22.16 0.52
CA THR A 215 -0.61 20.81 0.15
C THR A 215 0.69 20.47 0.88
N ILE A 216 0.78 19.25 1.42
CA ILE A 216 1.93 18.72 2.14
C ILE A 216 2.25 17.33 1.60
N TRP A 217 3.53 17.02 1.44
CA TRP A 217 3.98 15.69 1.02
C TRP A 217 4.36 14.85 2.24
N SER A 218 3.44 14.01 2.71
CA SER A 218 3.72 13.00 3.75
C SER A 218 4.58 11.87 3.17
N PRO A 219 5.41 11.16 3.97
CA PRO A 219 6.13 9.97 3.52
C PRO A 219 5.24 8.91 2.83
N TYR A 220 3.93 8.91 3.10
CA TYR A 220 2.96 7.99 2.50
C TYR A 220 2.35 8.53 1.20
N TYR A 221 1.93 9.79 1.15
CA TYR A 221 1.20 10.36 0.00
C TYR A 221 1.18 11.89 -0.03
N LYS A 222 0.54 12.45 -1.05
CA LYS A 222 0.21 13.89 -1.13
C LYS A 222 -1.04 14.17 -0.29
N ILE A 223 -0.92 15.04 0.71
CA ILE A 223 -2.02 15.52 1.54
C ILE A 223 -2.43 16.91 1.06
N ARG A 224 -3.71 17.11 0.78
CA ARG A 224 -4.32 18.43 0.61
C ARG A 224 -5.21 18.69 1.81
N TYR A 225 -5.08 19.84 2.42
CA TYR A 225 -5.92 20.23 3.55
C TYR A 225 -6.56 21.59 3.31
N ALA A 226 -7.74 21.78 3.89
CA ALA A 226 -8.40 23.06 3.92
C ALA A 226 -9.04 23.28 5.29
N SER A 227 -8.59 24.31 6.00
CA SER A 227 -9.29 24.84 7.17
C SER A 227 -10.15 26.02 6.69
N ARG A 228 -11.47 25.85 6.69
CA ARG A 228 -12.42 26.91 6.33
C ARG A 228 -13.63 26.90 7.25
N TYR A 229 -13.92 28.10 7.74
CA TYR A 229 -14.86 28.46 8.80
C TYR A 229 -16.33 28.25 8.36
N ASN A 230 -16.92 27.13 8.76
CA ASN A 230 -18.34 26.99 9.04
C ASN A 230 -18.46 26.22 10.35
N GLU A 231 -19.49 26.45 11.17
CA GLU A 231 -19.63 25.89 12.54
C GLU A 231 -19.49 24.35 12.65
N LYS A 232 -19.47 23.60 11.54
CA LYS A 232 -19.52 22.14 11.50
C LYS A 232 -18.22 21.44 11.10
N VAL A 233 -17.36 22.05 10.27
CA VAL A 233 -16.11 21.43 9.79
C VAL A 233 -15.01 22.48 9.84
N ALA A 234 -14.00 22.24 10.66
CA ALA A 234 -12.87 23.14 10.87
C ALA A 234 -11.66 22.74 10.01
N LEU A 235 -11.52 21.46 9.67
CA LEU A 235 -10.42 20.94 8.86
C LEU A 235 -10.95 19.85 7.93
N ASP A 236 -10.68 19.96 6.64
CA ASP A 236 -10.89 18.91 5.63
C ASP A 236 -9.52 18.40 5.15
N ILE A 237 -9.37 17.08 5.04
CA ILE A 237 -8.16 16.40 4.60
C ILE A 237 -8.51 15.48 3.44
N SER A 238 -7.81 15.67 2.32
CA SER A 238 -7.82 14.77 1.17
C SER A 238 -6.42 14.21 0.93
N VAL A 239 -6.31 12.95 0.51
CA VAL A 239 -5.04 12.28 0.20
C VAL A 239 -5.09 11.78 -1.24
N ASN A 240 -4.06 12.08 -2.04
CA ASN A 240 -4.02 11.76 -3.48
C ASN A 240 -5.35 12.08 -4.23
N GLU A 241 -5.95 13.24 -3.93
CA GLU A 241 -7.24 13.70 -4.50
C GLU A 241 -8.49 12.89 -4.07
N ILE A 242 -8.40 12.14 -2.97
CA ILE A 242 -9.52 11.40 -2.38
C ILE A 242 -9.79 11.97 -0.98
N GLY A 243 -11.04 12.36 -0.72
CA GLY A 243 -11.47 12.82 0.61
C GLY A 243 -11.21 11.73 1.65
N HIS A 244 -10.51 12.11 2.73
CA HIS A 244 -9.93 11.15 3.67
C HIS A 244 -10.49 11.33 5.08
N GLN A 245 -10.33 12.52 5.65
CA GLN A 245 -10.74 12.82 7.02
C GLN A 245 -11.26 14.25 7.11
N TYR A 246 -12.09 14.51 8.11
CA TYR A 246 -12.43 15.87 8.51
C TYR A 246 -12.26 16.00 10.03
N ALA A 247 -12.08 17.22 10.52
CA ALA A 247 -12.11 17.55 11.93
C ALA A 247 -13.10 18.69 12.17
N GLY A 248 -13.92 18.56 13.21
CA GLY A 248 -14.95 19.52 13.57
C GLY A 248 -15.20 19.53 15.07
N PRO A 249 -15.97 20.50 15.60
CA PRO A 249 -16.30 20.53 17.01
C PRO A 249 -17.09 19.27 17.39
N VAL A 250 -16.54 18.47 18.29
CA VAL A 250 -17.21 17.36 18.95
C VAL A 250 -17.94 17.88 20.19
N SER A 251 -17.41 18.96 20.80
CA SER A 251 -17.96 19.57 22.02
C SER A 251 -19.42 20.03 21.85
N GLY A 252 -20.30 19.49 22.69
CA GLY A 252 -21.68 19.99 22.86
C GLY A 252 -22.72 19.43 21.91
N LYS A 253 -22.40 18.46 21.03
CA LYS A 253 -23.39 17.75 20.21
C LYS A 253 -23.00 16.28 19.97
N PRO A 254 -23.95 15.33 20.02
CA PRO A 254 -23.70 13.96 19.60
C PRO A 254 -23.26 13.91 18.13
N THR A 255 -22.08 13.35 17.89
CA THR A 255 -21.52 13.03 16.57
C THR A 255 -21.39 11.51 16.42
N ILE A 256 -21.15 11.04 15.19
CA ILE A 256 -20.91 9.61 14.97
C ILE A 256 -19.71 9.08 15.78
N TYR A 257 -18.71 9.94 16.04
CA TYR A 257 -17.55 9.64 16.87
C TYR A 257 -17.90 9.49 18.35
N SER A 258 -18.94 10.17 18.84
CA SER A 258 -19.40 10.08 20.23
C SER A 258 -20.27 8.86 20.52
N LEU A 259 -20.87 8.27 19.48
CA LEU A 259 -21.84 7.19 19.59
C LEU A 259 -21.38 5.99 20.46
N PRO A 260 -20.18 5.41 20.28
CA PRO A 260 -19.82 4.23 21.05
C PRO A 260 -19.61 4.57 22.53
N TYR A 261 -19.09 5.76 22.83
CA TYR A 261 -18.92 6.24 24.20
C TYR A 261 -20.25 6.57 24.87
N GLY A 262 -21.23 7.12 24.13
CA GLY A 262 -22.58 7.38 24.66
C GLY A 262 -23.35 6.11 24.97
N LEU A 263 -23.27 5.10 24.09
CA LEU A 263 -23.88 3.78 24.30
C LEU A 263 -23.30 3.08 25.53
N LEU A 264 -21.97 2.99 25.62
CA LEU A 264 -21.28 2.27 26.69
C LEU A 264 -21.24 3.07 27.99
N GLY A 265 -21.10 4.39 27.91
CA GLY A 265 -21.04 5.28 29.07
C GLY A 265 -22.33 5.36 29.88
N GLN A 266 -23.47 4.95 29.29
CA GLN A 266 -24.75 4.82 29.96
C GLN A 266 -25.04 3.39 30.43
N THR A 267 -24.06 2.49 30.38
CA THR A 267 -24.10 1.20 31.08
C THR A 267 -23.37 1.32 32.43
N GLU A 268 -23.27 0.23 33.19
CA GLU A 268 -22.59 0.23 34.50
C GLU A 268 -21.07 0.53 34.42
N LYS A 269 -20.45 0.39 33.23
CA LYS A 269 -19.00 0.57 33.02
C LYS A 269 -18.71 1.65 31.98
N THR A 270 -18.50 2.89 32.43
CA THR A 270 -17.97 3.96 31.56
C THR A 270 -16.50 3.69 31.23
N PRO A 271 -16.10 3.58 29.95
CA PRO A 271 -14.70 3.36 29.58
C PRO A 271 -13.79 4.53 29.99
N ARG A 272 -12.63 4.25 30.57
CA ARG A 272 -11.68 5.27 31.07
C ARG A 272 -10.29 5.17 30.47
N GLU A 273 -9.76 3.96 30.32
CA GLU A 273 -8.51 3.63 29.64
C GLU A 273 -8.79 3.23 28.19
N ILE A 274 -8.52 4.13 27.24
CA ILE A 274 -8.97 3.97 25.85
C ILE A 274 -7.77 3.95 24.89
N LEU A 275 -7.80 3.04 23.91
CA LEU A 275 -6.89 3.02 22.77
C LEU A 275 -7.67 3.37 21.51
N VAL A 276 -7.24 4.41 20.80
CA VAL A 276 -7.78 4.82 19.49
C VAL A 276 -6.74 4.52 18.42
N ILE A 277 -7.03 3.56 17.54
CA ILE A 277 -6.21 3.24 16.36
C ILE A 277 -6.83 3.91 15.14
N GLY A 278 -5.99 4.63 14.38
CA GLY A 278 -6.46 5.53 13.32
C GLY A 278 -6.93 6.87 13.87
N ALA A 279 -6.24 7.40 14.89
CA ALA A 279 -6.67 8.61 15.60
C ALA A 279 -6.80 9.85 14.68
N GLY A 280 -6.06 9.89 13.57
CA GLY A 280 -6.26 10.84 12.48
C GLY A 280 -6.20 12.30 12.92
N SER A 281 -7.16 13.10 12.43
CA SER A 281 -7.29 14.51 12.77
C SER A 281 -7.72 14.77 14.23
N GLY A 282 -8.28 13.78 14.94
CA GLY A 282 -8.51 13.84 16.40
C GLY A 282 -9.97 13.76 16.89
N ASN A 283 -10.98 13.61 16.03
CA ASN A 283 -12.40 13.61 16.47
C ASN A 283 -12.70 12.48 17.48
N ASP A 284 -12.19 11.27 17.26
CA ASP A 284 -12.35 10.14 18.19
C ASP A 284 -11.72 10.40 19.55
N VAL A 285 -10.54 11.03 19.55
CA VAL A 285 -9.83 11.39 20.78
C VAL A 285 -10.61 12.46 21.53
N ALA A 286 -11.13 13.47 20.83
CA ALA A 286 -12.01 14.49 21.42
C ALA A 286 -13.29 13.86 22.01
N ALA A 287 -13.91 12.93 21.29
CA ALA A 287 -15.11 12.21 21.74
C ALA A 287 -14.83 11.39 23.02
N ALA A 288 -13.72 10.65 23.06
CA ALA A 288 -13.29 9.89 24.23
C ALA A 288 -13.11 10.81 25.47
N LEU A 289 -12.38 11.92 25.31
CA LEU A 289 -12.12 12.87 26.40
C LEU A 289 -13.40 13.49 26.97
N GLN A 290 -14.38 13.77 26.11
CA GLN A 290 -15.69 14.32 26.52
C GLN A 290 -16.56 13.31 27.28
N HIS A 291 -16.37 12.02 27.03
CA HIS A 291 -17.12 10.95 27.69
C HIS A 291 -16.38 10.37 28.90
N GLY A 292 -15.46 11.15 29.48
CA GLY A 292 -14.86 10.83 30.77
C GLY A 292 -13.62 9.94 30.71
N ALA A 293 -13.01 9.75 29.52
CA ALA A 293 -11.72 9.05 29.43
C ALA A 293 -10.68 9.73 30.34
N THR A 294 -10.01 8.91 31.16
CA THR A 294 -8.92 9.36 32.03
C THR A 294 -7.57 9.25 31.34
N HIS A 295 -7.46 8.37 30.36
CA HIS A 295 -6.29 8.18 29.51
C HIS A 295 -6.70 7.76 28.10
N VAL A 296 -6.09 8.35 27.08
CA VAL A 296 -6.25 7.94 25.68
C VAL A 296 -4.89 7.72 25.03
N ASP A 297 -4.60 6.49 24.63
CA ASP A 297 -3.51 6.23 23.69
C ASP A 297 -4.04 6.44 22.26
N ALA A 298 -3.52 7.45 21.57
CA ALA A 298 -3.92 7.83 20.21
C ALA A 298 -2.83 7.41 19.22
N VAL A 299 -3.12 6.38 18.41
CA VAL A 299 -2.18 5.81 17.44
C VAL A 299 -2.55 6.29 16.03
N GLU A 300 -1.64 7.01 15.40
CA GLU A 300 -1.77 7.52 14.04
C GLU A 300 -0.53 7.17 13.21
N ILE A 301 -0.71 6.63 12.02
CA ILE A 301 0.41 6.18 11.18
C ILE A 301 1.09 7.33 10.43
N ASP A 302 0.34 8.36 10.05
CA ASP A 302 0.81 9.53 9.29
C ASP A 302 1.12 10.73 10.21
N PRO A 303 2.41 11.08 10.39
CA PRO A 303 2.79 12.20 11.25
C PRO A 303 2.31 13.57 10.76
N ARG A 304 2.03 13.74 9.46
CA ARG A 304 1.53 15.02 8.92
C ARG A 304 0.04 15.19 9.17
N ILE A 305 -0.76 14.13 9.17
CA ILE A 305 -2.17 14.19 9.57
C ILE A 305 -2.27 14.57 11.05
N LEU A 306 -1.48 13.94 11.92
CA LEU A 306 -1.41 14.30 13.32
C LEU A 306 -1.05 15.78 13.53
N GLU A 307 -0.06 16.31 12.81
CA GLU A 307 0.35 17.72 12.89
C GLU A 307 -0.80 18.66 12.51
N LEU A 308 -1.54 18.34 11.44
CA LEU A 308 -2.73 19.09 11.04
C LEU A 308 -3.82 19.04 12.13
N GLY A 309 -4.06 17.87 12.73
CA GLY A 309 -4.97 17.72 13.87
C GLY A 309 -4.57 18.59 15.07
N LYS A 310 -3.29 18.55 15.49
CA LYS A 310 -2.75 19.40 16.57
C LYS A 310 -2.93 20.89 16.30
N ARG A 311 -2.78 21.29 15.04
CA ARG A 311 -2.81 22.71 14.65
C ARG A 311 -4.23 23.25 14.47
N TYR A 312 -5.11 22.49 13.82
CA TYR A 312 -6.38 22.98 13.30
C TYR A 312 -7.62 22.30 13.91
N HIS A 313 -7.50 21.22 14.69
CA HIS A 313 -8.66 20.62 15.35
C HIS A 313 -9.24 21.60 16.39
N PRO A 314 -10.55 21.92 16.34
CA PRO A 314 -11.14 22.99 17.14
C PRO A 314 -11.10 22.68 18.64
N ASP A 315 -11.35 21.42 19.04
CA ASP A 315 -11.29 20.99 20.44
C ASP A 315 -9.86 20.71 20.96
N ARG A 316 -8.83 20.84 20.10
CA ARG A 316 -7.41 20.60 20.43
C ARG A 316 -7.15 19.33 21.29
N PRO A 317 -7.71 18.15 20.96
CA PRO A 317 -7.65 16.98 21.82
C PRO A 317 -6.23 16.49 22.09
N TYR A 318 -5.31 16.70 21.14
CA TYR A 318 -3.92 16.29 21.26
C TYR A 318 -3.07 17.16 22.20
N ASP A 319 -3.60 18.27 22.70
CA ASP A 319 -2.95 19.10 23.73
C ASP A 319 -3.36 18.69 25.16
N ASP A 320 -4.38 17.83 25.30
CA ASP A 320 -4.86 17.37 26.60
C ASP A 320 -3.85 16.40 27.25
N PRO A 321 -3.44 16.61 28.52
CA PRO A 321 -2.44 15.77 29.18
C PRO A 321 -2.86 14.31 29.37
N ARG A 322 -4.16 13.99 29.22
CA ARG A 322 -4.68 12.61 29.24
C ARG A 322 -4.40 11.86 27.94
N VAL A 323 -3.94 12.54 26.88
CA VAL A 323 -3.69 11.93 25.57
C VAL A 323 -2.20 11.66 25.39
N ARG A 324 -1.88 10.39 25.14
CA ARG A 324 -0.56 9.96 24.69
C ARG A 324 -0.62 9.62 23.21
N VAL A 325 0.13 10.35 22.41
CA VAL A 325 0.19 10.10 20.97
C VAL A 325 1.33 9.15 20.60
N ALA A 326 1.06 8.19 19.72
CA ALA A 326 2.06 7.32 19.13
C ALA A 326 1.98 7.39 17.59
N ILE A 327 3.13 7.62 16.94
CA ILE A 327 3.25 7.51 15.49
C ILE A 327 3.73 6.11 15.13
N ASP A 328 2.79 5.20 14.89
CA ASP A 328 3.07 3.81 14.53
C ASP A 328 1.92 3.16 13.76
N ASP A 329 2.17 1.98 13.21
CA ASP A 329 1.14 1.06 12.75
C ASP A 329 0.32 0.53 13.94
N GLY A 330 -1.01 0.53 13.82
CA GLY A 330 -1.90 0.17 14.93
C GLY A 330 -1.70 -1.25 15.46
N ARG A 331 -1.42 -2.21 14.58
CA ARG A 331 -1.22 -3.61 14.99
C ARG A 331 0.16 -3.79 15.60
N SER A 332 1.17 -3.14 15.03
CA SER A 332 2.52 -3.06 15.59
C SER A 332 2.50 -2.51 17.02
N PHE A 333 1.82 -1.38 17.23
CA PHE A 333 1.68 -0.76 18.55
C PHE A 333 1.07 -1.71 19.57
N VAL A 334 -0.06 -2.35 19.22
CA VAL A 334 -0.75 -3.31 20.09
C VAL A 334 0.20 -4.46 20.46
N ARG A 335 0.96 -5.00 19.50
CA ARG A 335 1.85 -6.14 19.77
C ARG A 335 3.12 -5.81 20.54
N GLN A 336 3.52 -4.54 20.57
CA GLN A 336 4.69 -4.07 21.32
C GLN A 336 4.35 -3.59 22.73
N SER A 337 3.06 -3.45 23.04
CA SER A 337 2.55 -3.02 24.34
C SER A 337 2.11 -4.24 25.15
N ASP A 338 2.23 -4.16 26.48
CA ASP A 338 1.56 -5.08 27.41
C ASP A 338 0.35 -4.42 28.08
N LYS A 339 0.02 -3.17 27.70
CA LYS A 339 -1.05 -2.38 28.32
C LYS A 339 -2.42 -2.90 27.90
N GLN A 340 -3.34 -3.00 28.87
CA GLN A 340 -4.73 -3.38 28.63
C GLN A 340 -5.68 -2.18 28.77
N TYR A 341 -6.76 -2.20 28.00
CA TYR A 341 -7.71 -1.10 27.85
C TYR A 341 -9.15 -1.53 28.19
N ASP A 342 -9.95 -0.59 28.69
CA ASP A 342 -11.40 -0.77 28.85
C ASP A 342 -12.08 -0.77 27.48
N MET A 343 -11.53 0.02 26.56
CA MET A 343 -12.06 0.16 25.22
C MET A 343 -10.95 0.33 24.20
N ILE A 344 -11.00 -0.46 23.13
CA ILE A 344 -10.16 -0.27 21.96
C ILE A 344 -11.06 0.13 20.79
N VAL A 345 -10.69 1.16 20.06
CA VAL A 345 -11.46 1.71 18.94
C VAL A 345 -10.63 1.66 17.66
N TYR A 346 -11.16 0.99 16.64
CA TYR A 346 -10.74 1.19 15.26
C TYR A 346 -11.57 2.31 14.64
N ALA A 347 -11.00 3.51 14.65
CA ALA A 347 -11.63 4.75 14.24
C ALA A 347 -11.53 4.96 12.73
N LEU A 348 -12.55 4.53 11.97
CA LEU A 348 -12.59 4.68 10.49
C LEU A 348 -11.29 4.21 9.82
N VAL A 349 -10.69 3.14 10.31
CA VAL A 349 -9.37 2.71 9.84
C VAL A 349 -9.51 2.17 8.42
N ASP A 350 -9.35 3.05 7.45
CA ASP A 350 -9.38 2.78 6.02
C ASP A 350 -8.35 3.67 5.36
N SER A 351 -7.47 3.06 4.59
CA SER A 351 -6.43 3.80 3.92
C SER A 351 -6.96 4.43 2.62
N LEU A 352 -8.18 4.04 2.19
CA LEU A 352 -8.97 4.40 1.00
C LEU A 352 -8.27 4.16 -0.36
N THR A 353 -6.95 4.39 -0.40
CA THR A 353 -6.05 4.46 -1.55
C THR A 353 -4.66 3.89 -1.28
N LEU A 354 -4.33 3.61 -0.01
CA LEU A 354 -2.98 3.30 0.44
C LEU A 354 -2.71 1.81 0.28
N MET A 355 -2.24 1.47 -0.92
CA MET A 355 -1.71 0.14 -1.20
C MET A 355 -0.31 0.01 -0.62
N SER A 356 0.05 -1.19 -0.19
CA SER A 356 1.47 -1.49 0.00
C SER A 356 2.20 -1.20 -1.31
N SER A 357 3.42 -0.66 -1.26
CA SER A 357 4.13 -0.23 -2.48
C SER A 357 4.52 -1.36 -3.44
N TYR A 358 4.22 -2.61 -3.09
CA TYR A 358 4.68 -3.82 -3.78
C TYR A 358 3.59 -4.87 -3.95
N SER A 359 2.66 -5.00 -3.00
CA SER A 359 1.53 -5.92 -3.14
C SER A 359 0.22 -5.20 -3.40
N SER A 360 -0.70 -5.90 -4.07
CA SER A 360 -2.06 -5.38 -4.30
C SER A 360 -2.90 -5.23 -3.00
N VAL A 361 -2.31 -5.55 -1.84
CA VAL A 361 -2.93 -5.46 -0.52
C VAL A 361 -2.86 -4.03 0.00
N ARG A 362 -3.99 -3.55 0.52
CA ARG A 362 -4.07 -2.27 1.23
C ARG A 362 -3.53 -2.41 2.66
N LEU A 363 -2.83 -1.39 3.16
CA LEU A 363 -2.11 -1.47 4.44
C LEU A 363 -3.03 -1.83 5.63
N GLU A 364 -4.26 -1.31 5.64
CA GLU A 364 -5.28 -1.58 6.66
C GLU A 364 -5.76 -3.04 6.68
N THR A 365 -5.55 -3.82 5.62
CA THR A 365 -6.12 -5.17 5.55
C THR A 365 -5.54 -6.11 6.59
N TYR A 366 -4.33 -5.82 7.10
CA TYR A 366 -3.72 -6.56 8.21
C TYR A 366 -4.25 -6.18 9.59
N LEU A 367 -5.03 -5.10 9.72
CA LEU A 367 -5.79 -4.78 10.94
C LEU A 367 -7.11 -5.57 11.02
N PHE A 368 -7.62 -6.02 9.88
CA PHE A 368 -8.90 -6.74 9.75
C PHE A 368 -8.70 -8.24 9.46
N THR A 369 -7.75 -8.87 10.13
CA THR A 369 -7.60 -10.32 10.13
C THR A 369 -8.07 -10.90 11.46
N ARG A 370 -8.48 -12.17 11.45
CA ARG A 370 -8.80 -12.91 12.67
C ARG A 370 -7.66 -12.82 13.71
N GLN A 371 -6.41 -12.91 13.27
CA GLN A 371 -5.23 -12.78 14.15
C GLN A 371 -5.07 -11.36 14.71
N ALA A 372 -5.33 -10.31 13.92
CA ALA A 372 -5.33 -8.95 14.43
C ALA A 372 -6.40 -8.77 15.53
N PHE A 373 -7.60 -9.31 15.35
CA PHE A 373 -8.63 -9.28 16.39
C PHE A 373 -8.23 -10.10 17.63
N GLN A 374 -7.47 -11.19 17.47
CA GLN A 374 -6.89 -11.92 18.61
C GLN A 374 -5.85 -11.08 19.34
N ASP A 375 -5.03 -10.30 18.62
CA ASP A 375 -4.11 -9.33 19.22
C ASP A 375 -4.90 -8.30 20.05
N ILE A 376 -6.00 -7.76 19.51
CA ILE A 376 -6.89 -6.82 20.21
C ILE A 376 -7.52 -7.45 21.46
N ARG A 377 -8.11 -8.65 21.35
CA ARG A 377 -8.75 -9.33 22.49
C ARG A 377 -7.78 -9.52 23.67
N ARG A 378 -6.49 -9.77 23.40
CA ARG A 378 -5.46 -9.92 24.45
C ARG A 378 -5.14 -8.63 25.20
N HIS A 379 -5.47 -7.48 24.63
CA HIS A 379 -5.24 -6.15 25.21
C HIS A 379 -6.51 -5.50 25.77
N LEU A 380 -7.61 -6.24 25.87
CA LEU A 380 -8.78 -5.80 26.60
C LEU A 380 -8.70 -6.25 28.05
N GLN A 381 -9.04 -5.35 28.96
CA GLN A 381 -9.26 -5.69 30.35
C GLN A 381 -10.46 -6.64 30.51
N PRO A 382 -10.59 -7.36 31.64
CA PRO A 382 -11.83 -8.05 31.97
C PRO A 382 -13.01 -7.08 31.95
N GLY A 383 -14.00 -7.34 31.11
CA GLY A 383 -15.13 -6.42 30.90
C GLY A 383 -14.90 -5.30 29.88
N GLY A 384 -13.77 -5.33 29.17
CA GLY A 384 -13.48 -4.40 28.10
C GLY A 384 -14.19 -4.73 26.79
N VAL A 385 -14.30 -3.74 25.92
CA VAL A 385 -14.97 -3.84 24.63
C VAL A 385 -14.09 -3.35 23.48
N PHE A 386 -14.21 -4.02 22.34
CA PHE A 386 -13.62 -3.59 21.09
C PHE A 386 -14.71 -3.01 20.19
N VAL A 387 -14.48 -1.79 19.71
CA VAL A 387 -15.36 -1.11 18.77
C VAL A 387 -14.65 -0.93 17.44
N VAL A 388 -15.32 -1.33 16.37
CA VAL A 388 -14.88 -1.07 15.01
C VAL A 388 -16.03 -0.48 14.22
N TYR A 389 -15.77 0.60 13.49
CA TYR A 389 -16.80 1.21 12.68
C TYR A 389 -16.24 1.85 11.41
N ASN A 390 -17.02 1.80 10.34
CA ASN A 390 -16.68 2.37 9.04
C ASN A 390 -17.90 2.38 8.10
N TYR A 391 -17.76 2.99 6.93
CA TYR A 391 -18.66 2.82 5.79
C TYR A 391 -18.44 1.44 5.13
N PHE A 392 -18.78 0.37 5.84
CA PHE A 392 -18.83 -0.99 5.29
C PHE A 392 -20.08 -1.15 4.42
N ARG A 393 -20.00 -0.63 3.20
CA ARG A 393 -21.11 -0.45 2.25
C ARG A 393 -21.78 -1.75 1.78
N GLU A 394 -21.24 -2.91 2.13
CA GLU A 394 -21.67 -4.22 1.64
C GLU A 394 -22.05 -5.14 2.81
N ASN A 395 -23.23 -5.75 2.72
CA ASN A 395 -23.74 -6.64 3.80
C ASN A 395 -22.82 -7.84 4.04
N TRP A 396 -22.26 -8.43 2.97
CA TRP A 396 -21.33 -9.55 3.10
C TRP A 396 -20.02 -9.14 3.80
N LEU A 397 -19.60 -7.89 3.67
CA LEU A 397 -18.41 -7.37 4.33
C LEU A 397 -18.67 -7.20 5.83
N ALA A 398 -19.82 -6.60 6.18
CA ALA A 398 -20.26 -6.51 7.57
C ALA A 398 -20.37 -7.89 8.23
N LEU A 399 -21.02 -8.85 7.58
CA LEU A 399 -21.16 -10.22 8.09
C LEU A 399 -19.82 -10.94 8.25
N ARG A 400 -18.83 -10.68 7.38
CA ARG A 400 -17.47 -11.22 7.54
C ARG A 400 -16.80 -10.69 8.79
N ILE A 401 -16.90 -9.38 9.03
CA ILE A 401 -16.35 -8.75 10.24
C ILE A 401 -17.04 -9.34 11.47
N SER A 402 -18.37 -9.45 11.46
CA SER A 402 -19.12 -10.05 12.55
C SER A 402 -18.68 -11.48 12.84
N LYS A 403 -18.55 -12.32 11.80
CA LYS A 403 -18.07 -13.70 11.94
C LYS A 403 -16.67 -13.77 12.56
N MET A 404 -15.74 -12.92 12.11
CA MET A 404 -14.40 -12.86 12.69
C MET A 404 -14.44 -12.42 14.17
N LEU A 405 -15.26 -11.44 14.52
CA LEU A 405 -15.45 -11.01 15.91
C LEU A 405 -16.07 -12.14 16.75
N ALA A 406 -17.10 -12.82 16.24
CA ALA A 406 -17.74 -13.93 16.94
C ALA A 406 -16.78 -15.08 17.21
N GLU A 407 -16.00 -15.51 16.21
CA GLU A 407 -14.96 -16.53 16.36
C GLU A 407 -13.89 -16.14 17.39
N VAL A 408 -13.47 -14.87 17.40
CA VAL A 408 -12.39 -14.40 18.27
C VAL A 408 -12.84 -14.14 19.68
N PHE A 409 -14.04 -13.60 19.90
CA PHE A 409 -14.56 -13.24 21.23
C PHE A 409 -15.42 -14.34 21.87
N GLY A 410 -15.86 -15.33 21.07
CA GLY A 410 -16.70 -16.44 21.53
C GLY A 410 -18.17 -16.06 21.77
N ARG A 411 -18.61 -14.91 21.25
CA ARG A 411 -19.99 -14.41 21.33
C ARG A 411 -20.28 -13.47 20.17
N GLU A 412 -21.54 -13.34 19.78
CA GLU A 412 -21.95 -12.45 18.69
C GLU A 412 -21.68 -10.97 19.06
N PRO A 413 -21.12 -10.17 18.13
CA PRO A 413 -20.97 -8.74 18.34
C PRO A 413 -22.32 -8.01 18.20
N VAL A 414 -22.46 -6.89 18.91
CA VAL A 414 -23.56 -5.95 18.67
C VAL A 414 -23.25 -5.17 17.39
N VAL A 415 -24.14 -5.23 16.41
CA VAL A 415 -23.97 -4.53 15.12
C VAL A 415 -25.04 -3.48 14.95
N MET A 416 -24.67 -2.28 14.54
CA MET A 416 -25.58 -1.17 14.27
C MET A 416 -25.23 -0.54 12.92
N THR A 417 -26.24 -0.16 12.14
CA THR A 417 -26.05 0.52 10.86
C THR A 417 -26.72 1.89 10.85
N PHE A 418 -26.24 2.78 10.00
CA PHE A 418 -26.78 4.13 9.81
C PHE A 418 -26.92 4.37 8.30
N PRO A 419 -28.15 4.37 7.75
CA PRO A 419 -29.43 4.24 8.45
C PRO A 419 -29.64 2.87 9.14
N ALA A 420 -30.46 2.86 10.19
CA ALA A 420 -30.78 1.69 10.99
C ALA A 420 -31.50 0.64 10.15
N THR A 421 -30.95 -0.57 10.19
CA THR A 421 -31.49 -1.72 9.47
C THR A 421 -31.74 -2.85 10.46
N ALA A 422 -32.97 -3.36 10.51
CA ALA A 422 -33.34 -4.39 11.49
C ALA A 422 -32.63 -5.74 11.24
N ARG A 423 -32.25 -6.02 9.99
CA ARG A 423 -31.65 -7.30 9.59
C ARG A 423 -30.56 -7.09 8.54
N ILE A 424 -29.44 -7.78 8.69
CA ILE A 424 -28.34 -7.82 7.71
C ILE A 424 -28.21 -9.25 7.20
N SER A 425 -28.35 -9.43 5.89
CA SER A 425 -28.20 -10.74 5.23
C SER A 425 -27.50 -10.58 3.87
N ILE A 426 -26.86 -11.65 3.39
CA ILE A 426 -26.17 -11.66 2.08
C ILE A 426 -27.15 -11.42 0.92
N ASP A 427 -28.39 -11.89 1.05
CA ASP A 427 -29.40 -11.82 -0.02
C ASP A 427 -30.10 -10.46 -0.13
N GLN A 428 -29.90 -9.57 0.86
CA GLN A 428 -30.48 -8.24 0.84
C GLN A 428 -29.54 -7.25 0.13
N PRO A 429 -30.07 -6.38 -0.74
CA PRO A 429 -29.29 -5.32 -1.35
C PRO A 429 -28.74 -4.41 -0.25
N SER A 430 -27.47 -4.04 -0.37
CA SER A 430 -26.84 -3.11 0.55
C SER A 430 -27.42 -1.71 0.35
N SER A 431 -27.48 -0.93 1.43
CA SER A 431 -27.90 0.47 1.39
C SER A 431 -26.83 1.40 0.78
N GLY A 432 -25.74 0.85 0.23
CA GLY A 432 -24.71 1.51 -0.59
C GLY A 432 -23.82 2.53 0.12
N ASN A 433 -24.30 3.13 1.22
CA ASN A 433 -23.65 4.16 2.02
C ASN A 433 -23.86 3.98 3.53
N ALA A 434 -24.28 2.79 3.97
CA ALA A 434 -24.46 2.56 5.40
C ALA A 434 -23.11 2.62 6.14
N PHE A 435 -23.07 3.47 7.17
CA PHE A 435 -22.06 3.38 8.20
C PHE A 435 -22.43 2.20 9.11
N SER A 436 -21.48 1.33 9.41
CA SER A 436 -21.70 0.16 10.26
C SER A 436 -20.73 0.21 11.44
N MET A 437 -21.24 -0.07 12.63
CA MET A 437 -20.51 -0.17 13.88
C MET A 437 -20.68 -1.56 14.46
N PHE A 438 -19.60 -2.13 14.98
CA PHE A 438 -19.55 -3.41 15.64
C PHE A 438 -18.95 -3.22 17.03
N ILE A 439 -19.58 -3.79 18.05
CA ILE A 439 -19.10 -3.78 19.43
C ILE A 439 -18.96 -5.25 19.86
N ALA A 440 -17.76 -5.67 20.21
CA ALA A 440 -17.44 -7.02 20.67
C ALA A 440 -16.79 -6.97 22.06
N GLY A 441 -16.91 -8.03 22.86
CA GLY A 441 -16.40 -8.06 24.23
C GLY A 441 -17.53 -8.15 25.25
N ASP A 442 -17.41 -7.45 26.38
CA ASP A 442 -18.46 -7.43 27.41
C ASP A 442 -19.59 -6.47 27.01
N THR A 443 -20.62 -7.00 26.33
CA THR A 443 -21.76 -6.24 25.81
C THR A 443 -23.07 -6.57 26.53
N ASP A 444 -23.02 -7.30 27.64
CA ASP A 444 -24.22 -7.90 28.26
C ASP A 444 -25.14 -6.80 28.81
N ALA A 445 -24.59 -5.84 29.56
CA ALA A 445 -25.34 -4.67 30.05
C ALA A 445 -25.93 -3.80 28.93
N LEU A 446 -25.27 -3.73 27.76
CA LEU A 446 -25.79 -2.99 26.61
C LEU A 446 -26.99 -3.74 25.99
N LEU A 447 -26.88 -5.06 25.85
CA LEU A 447 -27.93 -5.91 25.29
C LEU A 447 -29.17 -5.98 26.20
N GLU A 448 -28.98 -6.00 27.52
CA GLU A 448 -30.08 -5.96 28.51
C GLU A 448 -30.97 -4.74 28.31
N ARG A 449 -30.38 -3.54 28.12
CA ARG A 449 -31.15 -2.32 27.85
C ARG A 449 -32.02 -2.43 26.60
N PHE A 450 -31.49 -2.99 25.51
CA PHE A 450 -32.26 -3.22 24.30
C PHE A 450 -33.33 -4.31 24.47
N ALA A 451 -33.06 -5.33 25.30
CA ALA A 451 -34.03 -6.38 25.62
C ALA A 451 -35.22 -5.83 26.43
N ASP A 452 -34.98 -4.81 27.26
CA ASP A 452 -36.02 -4.06 28.00
C ASP A 452 -36.88 -3.15 27.11
N GLY A 453 -36.61 -3.12 25.80
CA GLY A 453 -37.35 -2.34 24.80
C GLY A 453 -36.87 -0.89 24.65
N GLU A 454 -35.72 -0.54 25.26
CA GLU A 454 -35.13 0.78 25.07
C GLU A 454 -34.52 0.94 23.67
N VAL A 455 -34.47 2.18 23.19
CA VAL A 455 -33.81 2.56 21.94
C VAL A 455 -32.82 3.68 22.19
N TYR A 456 -31.72 3.72 21.45
CA TYR A 456 -30.77 4.83 21.56
C TYR A 456 -31.08 5.90 20.49
N LEU A 457 -31.33 7.14 20.91
CA LEU A 457 -31.68 8.21 19.98
C LEU A 457 -30.42 8.90 19.44
N PHE A 458 -30.19 8.82 18.14
CA PHE A 458 -29.00 9.38 17.49
C PHE A 458 -29.37 10.39 16.39
N ASP A 459 -28.75 11.57 16.39
CA ASP A 459 -28.88 12.54 15.30
C ASP A 459 -27.72 12.38 14.31
N GLN A 460 -28.02 11.85 13.13
CA GLN A 460 -27.01 11.63 12.08
C GLN A 460 -26.33 12.93 11.60
N ARG A 461 -26.95 14.10 11.79
CA ARG A 461 -26.44 15.40 11.32
C ARG A 461 -25.92 16.30 12.44
N GLY A 462 -25.95 15.85 13.70
CA GLY A 462 -25.60 16.68 14.87
C GLY A 462 -26.32 18.04 14.85
N SER A 463 -27.57 18.05 14.40
CA SER A 463 -28.36 19.24 14.09
C SER A 463 -29.27 19.67 15.25
N ALA A 464 -29.71 18.71 16.06
CA ALA A 464 -30.64 18.89 17.15
C ALA A 464 -29.89 19.01 18.48
N ARG A 465 -30.34 19.96 19.32
CA ARG A 465 -29.79 20.25 20.65
C ARG A 465 -30.63 19.66 21.78
N ASN A 466 -31.49 18.69 21.48
CA ASN A 466 -32.48 18.19 22.44
C ASN A 466 -31.80 17.26 23.46
N GLY A 467 -32.14 17.39 24.75
CA GLY A 467 -31.48 16.64 25.84
C GLY A 467 -31.69 15.13 25.83
N GLU A 468 -32.65 14.63 25.03
CA GLU A 468 -32.91 13.19 24.84
C GLU A 468 -32.04 12.56 23.73
N ILE A 469 -31.32 13.36 22.94
CA ILE A 469 -30.47 12.86 21.85
C ILE A 469 -29.09 12.51 22.41
N GLY A 470 -28.59 11.33 22.04
CA GLY A 470 -27.39 10.75 22.65
C GLY A 470 -27.70 10.03 23.95
N ALA A 471 -28.92 9.55 24.15
CA ALA A 471 -29.34 8.79 25.32
C ALA A 471 -30.31 7.66 24.94
N PHE A 472 -30.43 6.70 25.85
CA PHE A 472 -31.47 5.67 25.80
C PHE A 472 -32.84 6.24 26.16
N ALA A 473 -33.86 5.83 25.42
CA ALA A 473 -35.25 6.16 25.66
C ALA A 473 -36.08 4.87 25.76
N SER A 474 -36.95 4.76 26.77
CA SER A 474 -37.75 3.55 27.03
C SER A 474 -38.80 3.24 25.95
N ARG A 475 -39.14 4.22 25.10
CA ARG A 475 -39.95 4.05 23.87
C ARG A 475 -39.53 5.08 22.83
N PRO A 476 -39.48 4.73 21.52
CA PRO A 476 -39.27 5.73 20.48
C PRO A 476 -40.40 6.77 20.53
N PRO A 477 -40.09 8.08 20.52
CA PRO A 477 -41.10 9.14 20.46
C PRO A 477 -42.07 8.93 19.29
N HIS A 478 -43.35 9.28 19.46
CA HIS A 478 -44.38 9.15 18.41
C HIS A 478 -44.01 9.87 17.10
N SER A 479 -43.16 10.89 17.15
CA SER A 479 -42.54 11.52 16.00
C SER A 479 -41.08 11.89 16.32
N LEU A 480 -40.15 11.33 15.55
CA LEU A 480 -38.75 11.71 15.60
C LEU A 480 -38.49 12.90 14.65
N PRO A 481 -37.62 13.85 15.02
CA PRO A 481 -37.14 14.85 14.07
C PRO A 481 -36.53 14.19 12.82
N PRO A 482 -36.56 14.83 11.63
CA PRO A 482 -36.17 14.21 10.36
C PRO A 482 -34.74 13.64 10.28
N ASN A 483 -33.85 14.02 11.20
CA ASN A 483 -32.45 13.58 11.24
C ASN A 483 -32.13 12.71 12.46
N VAL A 484 -33.12 12.45 13.32
CA VAL A 484 -32.96 11.62 14.52
C VAL A 484 -33.51 10.24 14.23
N GLU A 485 -32.71 9.23 14.56
CA GLU A 485 -33.04 7.84 14.34
C GLU A 485 -33.00 7.07 15.67
N ALA A 486 -33.95 6.16 15.85
CA ALA A 486 -33.92 5.19 16.94
C ALA A 486 -33.01 4.02 16.53
N VAL A 487 -31.84 3.95 17.16
CA VAL A 487 -30.82 2.94 16.89
C VAL A 487 -31.12 1.71 17.73
N THR A 488 -31.12 0.56 17.07
CA THR A 488 -31.23 -0.77 17.68
C THR A 488 -30.22 -1.72 17.04
N PRO A 489 -29.80 -2.79 17.73
CA PRO A 489 -28.95 -3.81 17.15
C PRO A 489 -29.61 -4.48 15.93
N SER A 490 -28.83 -4.64 14.87
CA SER A 490 -29.23 -5.36 13.67
C SER A 490 -29.13 -6.87 13.88
N ALA A 491 -30.18 -7.61 13.49
CA ALA A 491 -30.13 -9.07 13.46
C ALA A 491 -29.23 -9.56 12.32
N LEU A 492 -28.24 -10.40 12.64
CA LEU A 492 -27.29 -10.95 11.68
C LEU A 492 -27.79 -12.29 11.14
N VAL A 493 -27.78 -12.46 9.82
CA VAL A 493 -28.00 -13.76 9.17
C VAL A 493 -26.72 -14.17 8.46
N THR A 494 -25.89 -14.88 9.21
CA THR A 494 -24.62 -15.39 8.73
C THR A 494 -24.82 -16.63 7.87
N SER A 495 -23.95 -16.81 6.89
CA SER A 495 -23.83 -18.05 6.11
C SER A 495 -22.46 -18.68 6.36
N ASP A 496 -22.41 -19.99 6.52
CA ASP A 496 -21.15 -20.74 6.69
C ASP A 496 -20.22 -20.60 5.48
N SER A 497 -20.78 -20.32 4.29
CA SER A 497 -20.03 -20.17 3.05
C SER A 497 -19.12 -18.93 3.01
N LEU A 498 -19.30 -17.96 3.91
CA LEU A 498 -18.49 -16.75 3.93
C LEU A 498 -17.15 -17.01 4.64
N GLY A 499 -16.06 -16.97 3.87
CA GLY A 499 -14.70 -17.09 4.39
C GLY A 499 -14.27 -15.88 5.24
N VAL A 500 -13.35 -16.13 6.19
CA VAL A 500 -12.73 -15.13 7.07
C VAL A 500 -11.40 -14.63 6.51
N ALA A 501 -11.04 -13.38 6.81
CA ALA A 501 -9.72 -12.84 6.49
C ALA A 501 -8.68 -13.30 7.52
N THR A 502 -7.50 -13.66 7.06
CA THR A 502 -6.39 -14.16 7.89
C THR A 502 -5.08 -13.49 7.49
N ASP A 503 -4.04 -13.58 8.29
CA ASP A 503 -2.72 -13.03 7.91
C ASP A 503 -2.15 -13.62 6.60
N ASP A 504 -2.49 -14.88 6.28
CA ASP A 504 -2.12 -15.52 5.01
C ASP A 504 -3.01 -15.07 3.83
N TRP A 505 -4.28 -14.79 4.11
CA TRP A 505 -5.27 -14.32 3.14
C TRP A 505 -5.94 -13.04 3.65
N PRO A 506 -5.24 -11.89 3.63
CA PRO A 506 -5.70 -10.64 4.19
C PRO A 506 -6.47 -9.86 3.12
N PHE A 507 -7.60 -10.39 2.64
CA PHE A 507 -8.39 -9.76 1.58
C PHE A 507 -9.81 -9.46 2.08
N LEU A 508 -9.91 -8.54 3.04
CA LEU A 508 -11.18 -8.13 3.67
C LEU A 508 -12.24 -7.75 2.62
N TYR A 509 -11.85 -6.97 1.60
CA TYR A 509 -12.74 -6.44 0.57
C TYR A 509 -12.99 -7.37 -0.62
N LEU A 510 -12.56 -8.64 -0.55
CA LEU A 510 -12.80 -9.64 -1.59
C LEU A 510 -13.85 -10.66 -1.13
N ARG A 511 -15.05 -10.65 -1.70
CA ARG A 511 -16.19 -11.49 -1.26
C ARG A 511 -15.87 -12.98 -1.20
N GLU A 512 -15.19 -13.51 -2.22
CA GLU A 512 -14.84 -14.93 -2.34
C GLU A 512 -13.43 -15.06 -2.92
N ARG A 513 -12.76 -16.20 -2.70
CA ARG A 513 -11.43 -16.47 -3.27
C ARG A 513 -11.52 -16.61 -4.80
N THR A 514 -11.43 -15.48 -5.49
CA THR A 514 -11.51 -15.39 -6.95
C THR A 514 -10.61 -14.28 -7.45
N MET A 515 -10.26 -14.31 -8.74
CA MET A 515 -9.59 -13.22 -9.42
C MET A 515 -10.65 -12.27 -10.00
N PRO A 516 -10.76 -11.02 -9.52
CA PRO A 516 -11.70 -10.06 -10.08
C PRO A 516 -11.46 -9.83 -11.57
N ALA A 517 -12.54 -9.68 -12.35
CA ALA A 517 -12.47 -9.53 -13.81
C ALA A 517 -11.64 -8.31 -14.26
N TYR A 518 -11.65 -7.20 -13.50
CA TYR A 518 -10.83 -6.03 -13.81
C TYR A 518 -9.33 -6.33 -13.68
N LEU A 519 -8.94 -7.19 -12.74
CA LEU A 519 -7.55 -7.59 -12.54
C LEU A 519 -7.06 -8.49 -13.68
N LEU A 520 -7.92 -9.41 -14.13
CA LEU A 520 -7.66 -10.23 -15.32
C LEU A 520 -7.52 -9.37 -16.58
N ARG A 521 -8.43 -8.42 -16.80
CA ARG A 521 -8.37 -7.50 -17.95
C ARG A 521 -7.13 -6.61 -17.93
N SER A 522 -6.80 -6.02 -16.78
CA SER A 522 -5.60 -5.18 -16.64
C SER A 522 -4.31 -6.00 -16.79
N THR A 523 -4.25 -7.21 -16.24
CA THR A 523 -3.13 -8.14 -16.44
C THR A 523 -2.97 -8.52 -17.92
N ALA A 524 -4.06 -8.89 -18.59
CA ALA A 524 -4.05 -9.22 -20.01
C ALA A 524 -3.58 -8.04 -20.87
N LEU A 525 -4.01 -6.83 -20.53
CA LEU A 525 -3.59 -5.59 -21.20
C LEU A 525 -2.10 -5.31 -21.01
N VAL A 526 -1.58 -5.46 -19.79
CA VAL A 526 -0.15 -5.34 -19.48
C VAL A 526 0.67 -6.34 -20.27
N ILE A 527 0.23 -7.61 -20.32
CA ILE A 527 0.88 -8.66 -21.10
C ILE A 527 0.86 -8.32 -22.60
N LEU A 528 -0.28 -7.85 -23.12
CA LEU A 528 -0.41 -7.44 -24.53
C LEU A 528 0.56 -6.30 -24.86
N ILE A 529 0.61 -5.26 -24.03
CA ILE A 529 1.54 -4.14 -24.22
C ILE A 529 2.99 -4.63 -24.16
N ALA A 530 3.34 -5.48 -23.19
CA ALA A 530 4.66 -6.07 -23.06
C ALA A 530 5.07 -6.83 -24.33
N ILE A 531 4.18 -7.68 -24.84
CA ILE A 531 4.36 -8.43 -26.08
C ILE A 531 4.57 -7.46 -27.26
N VAL A 532 3.73 -6.43 -27.39
CA VAL A 532 3.85 -5.42 -28.46
C VAL A 532 5.19 -4.68 -28.39
N LEU A 533 5.62 -4.22 -27.22
CA LEU A 533 6.91 -3.55 -27.05
C LEU A 533 8.08 -4.48 -27.38
N LEU A 534 8.04 -5.73 -26.89
CA LEU A 534 9.07 -6.74 -27.19
C LEU A 534 9.16 -7.02 -28.70
N PHE A 535 8.03 -7.19 -29.39
CA PHE A 535 8.04 -7.46 -30.84
C PHE A 535 8.38 -6.23 -31.68
N THR A 536 7.95 -5.03 -31.29
CA THR A 536 8.21 -3.82 -32.09
C THR A 536 9.63 -3.30 -31.91
N LEU A 537 10.18 -3.39 -30.70
CA LEU A 537 11.51 -2.86 -30.38
C LEU A 537 12.59 -3.94 -30.38
N GLY A 538 12.26 -5.20 -30.06
CA GLY A 538 13.19 -6.33 -29.98
C GLY A 538 13.34 -7.14 -31.28
N ARG A 539 12.59 -6.82 -32.35
CA ARG A 539 12.72 -7.49 -33.65
C ARG A 539 14.15 -7.39 -34.19
N GLY A 540 14.84 -8.54 -34.28
CA GLY A 540 16.21 -8.66 -34.79
C GLY A 540 17.28 -8.87 -33.70
N GLU A 541 17.11 -8.30 -32.50
CA GLU A 541 18.03 -8.48 -31.36
C GLU A 541 17.56 -9.58 -30.39
N LEU A 542 16.26 -9.96 -30.42
CA LEU A 542 15.73 -11.20 -29.83
C LEU A 542 16.37 -12.49 -30.39
N ARG A 543 17.33 -12.37 -31.31
CA ARG A 543 18.19 -13.46 -31.78
C ARG A 543 19.21 -13.89 -30.72
N GLU A 544 19.39 -13.11 -29.65
CA GLU A 544 20.07 -13.56 -28.43
C GLU A 544 19.24 -14.65 -27.74
N ARG A 545 19.91 -15.74 -27.32
CA ARG A 545 19.23 -16.93 -26.80
C ARG A 545 18.46 -16.55 -25.53
N PHE A 546 17.15 -16.77 -25.56
CA PHE A 546 16.29 -16.69 -24.38
C PHE A 546 16.97 -17.37 -23.18
N SER A 547 17.16 -16.60 -22.11
CA SER A 547 17.88 -17.06 -20.93
C SER A 547 16.91 -17.58 -19.88
N GLY A 548 16.39 -18.80 -20.09
CA GLY A 548 15.39 -19.41 -19.22
C GLY A 548 15.83 -19.44 -17.75
N HIS A 549 17.12 -19.73 -17.50
CA HIS A 549 17.70 -19.73 -16.17
C HIS A 549 17.49 -18.40 -15.43
N PHE A 550 17.92 -17.29 -16.04
CA PHE A 550 17.83 -15.96 -15.44
C PHE A 550 16.40 -15.44 -15.38
N PHE A 551 15.58 -15.73 -16.38
CA PHE A 551 14.15 -15.40 -16.40
C PHE A 551 13.42 -15.98 -15.20
N PHE A 552 13.50 -17.31 -15.00
CA PHE A 552 12.81 -17.93 -13.88
C PHE A 552 13.45 -17.60 -12.52
N LEU A 553 14.74 -17.27 -12.48
CA LEU A 553 15.36 -16.77 -11.24
C LEU A 553 14.77 -15.43 -10.81
N GLY A 554 14.52 -14.52 -11.76
CA GLY A 554 13.87 -13.24 -11.51
C GLY A 554 12.41 -13.39 -11.09
N ALA A 555 11.67 -14.27 -11.79
CA ALA A 555 10.27 -14.56 -11.45
C ALA A 555 10.12 -15.14 -10.04
N ALA A 556 10.98 -16.09 -9.67
CA ALA A 556 10.99 -16.67 -8.33
C ALA A 556 11.40 -15.65 -7.26
N PHE A 557 12.41 -14.83 -7.55
CA PHE A 557 12.90 -13.81 -6.63
C PHE A 557 11.81 -12.78 -6.29
N MET A 558 11.06 -12.29 -7.28
CA MET A 558 9.98 -11.33 -7.04
C MET A 558 8.91 -11.87 -6.08
N LEU A 559 8.49 -13.13 -6.27
CA LEU A 559 7.50 -13.76 -5.37
C LEU A 559 8.03 -13.95 -3.95
N LEU A 560 9.30 -14.35 -3.84
CA LEU A 560 9.99 -14.50 -2.55
C LEU A 560 10.14 -13.15 -1.84
N GLU A 561 10.47 -12.09 -2.59
CA GLU A 561 10.57 -10.71 -2.11
C GLU A 561 9.21 -10.23 -1.57
N THR A 562 8.13 -10.30 -2.37
CA THR A 562 6.79 -9.89 -1.93
C THR A 562 6.42 -10.58 -0.62
N ARG A 563 6.57 -11.91 -0.55
CA ARG A 563 6.25 -12.69 0.65
C ARG A 563 7.10 -12.29 1.86
N SER A 564 8.38 -11.97 1.64
CA SER A 564 9.29 -11.56 2.72
C SER A 564 8.93 -10.17 3.24
N VAL A 565 8.61 -9.24 2.35
CA VAL A 565 8.14 -7.89 2.70
C VAL A 565 6.85 -7.97 3.51
N THR A 566 5.85 -8.74 3.06
CA THR A 566 4.58 -8.89 3.80
C THR A 566 4.78 -9.55 5.17
N SER A 567 5.64 -10.57 5.26
CA SER A 567 5.94 -11.24 6.53
C SER A 567 6.68 -10.32 7.51
N LEU A 568 7.61 -9.50 7.04
CA LEU A 568 8.32 -8.52 7.88
C LEU A 568 7.42 -7.36 8.30
N ALA A 569 6.51 -6.91 7.42
CA ALA A 569 5.50 -5.92 7.76
C ALA A 569 4.55 -6.41 8.87
N LEU A 570 4.22 -7.70 8.90
CA LEU A 570 3.47 -8.29 10.02
C LEU A 570 4.25 -8.23 11.35
N VAL A 571 5.58 -8.34 11.32
CA VAL A 571 6.43 -8.35 12.53
C VAL A 571 6.69 -6.94 13.04
N TYR A 572 7.04 -6.00 12.15
CA TYR A 572 7.51 -4.66 12.51
C TYR A 572 6.50 -3.54 12.24
N GLY A 573 5.32 -3.85 11.70
CA GLY A 573 4.33 -2.88 11.26
C GLY A 573 4.51 -2.49 9.79
N SER A 574 3.41 -2.04 9.18
CA SER A 574 3.33 -1.72 7.75
C SER A 574 3.73 -0.26 7.44
N THR A 575 4.74 0.26 8.13
CA THR A 575 5.16 1.67 7.99
C THR A 575 6.09 1.89 6.80
N TRP A 576 6.15 3.13 6.30
CA TRP A 576 7.09 3.50 5.22
C TRP A 576 8.56 3.26 5.60
N ARG A 577 8.90 3.39 6.90
CA ARG A 577 10.25 3.15 7.42
C ARG A 577 10.60 1.68 7.36
N VAL A 578 9.70 0.81 7.81
CA VAL A 578 9.90 -0.64 7.75
C VAL A 578 10.08 -1.08 6.31
N ASN A 579 9.21 -0.65 5.40
CA ASN A 579 9.36 -0.97 3.98
C ASN A 579 10.74 -0.54 3.44
N ALA A 580 11.16 0.71 3.69
CA ALA A 580 12.47 1.20 3.26
C ALA A 580 13.64 0.38 3.82
N ILE A 581 13.58 -0.01 5.11
CA ILE A 581 14.60 -0.84 5.76
C ILE A 581 14.64 -2.24 5.14
N VAL A 582 13.49 -2.83 4.82
CA VAL A 582 13.41 -4.15 4.19
C VAL A 582 14.09 -4.13 2.82
N PHE A 583 13.75 -3.17 1.94
CA PHE A 583 14.41 -3.05 0.63
C PHE A 583 15.90 -2.77 0.73
N PHE A 584 16.28 -1.86 1.64
CA PHE A 584 17.68 -1.60 1.92
C PHE A 584 18.42 -2.88 2.34
N SER A 585 17.83 -3.66 3.24
CA SER A 585 18.41 -4.92 3.71
C SER A 585 18.53 -5.97 2.61
N ILE A 586 17.51 -6.11 1.75
CA ILE A 586 17.55 -7.01 0.58
C ILE A 586 18.67 -6.61 -0.37
N LEU A 587 18.80 -5.32 -0.70
CA LEU A 587 19.87 -4.82 -1.56
C LEU A 587 21.26 -5.00 -0.93
N VAL A 588 21.40 -4.81 0.39
CA VAL A 588 22.64 -5.09 1.12
C VAL A 588 22.98 -6.58 1.05
N MET A 589 22.01 -7.49 1.23
CA MET A 589 22.25 -8.92 1.09
C MET A 589 22.71 -9.32 -0.31
N ILE A 590 22.09 -8.76 -1.35
CA ILE A 590 22.52 -8.96 -2.74
C ILE A 590 23.95 -8.44 -2.93
N LEU A 591 24.26 -7.27 -2.38
CA LEU A 591 25.62 -6.70 -2.43
C LEU A 591 26.64 -7.62 -1.74
N LEU A 592 26.31 -8.12 -0.54
CA LEU A 592 27.16 -9.06 0.19
C LEU A 592 27.36 -10.37 -0.59
N ALA A 593 26.31 -10.91 -1.22
CA ALA A 593 26.43 -12.07 -2.09
C ALA A 593 27.36 -11.81 -3.28
N ASN A 594 27.25 -10.65 -3.93
CA ASN A 594 28.15 -10.25 -5.03
C ASN A 594 29.61 -10.14 -4.56
N LEU A 595 29.85 -9.46 -3.44
CA LEU A 595 31.19 -9.30 -2.85
C LEU A 595 31.78 -10.65 -2.43
N TYR A 596 30.96 -11.56 -1.91
CA TYR A 596 31.37 -12.92 -1.59
C TYR A 596 31.80 -13.69 -2.84
N VAL A 597 30.98 -13.69 -3.90
CA VAL A 597 31.29 -14.37 -5.17
C VAL A 597 32.51 -13.75 -5.88
N LEU A 598 32.72 -12.44 -5.73
CA LEU A 598 33.93 -11.75 -6.22
C LEU A 598 35.20 -12.22 -5.52
N LYS A 599 35.15 -12.47 -4.21
CA LYS A 599 36.31 -12.92 -3.41
C LYS A 599 36.52 -14.43 -3.47
N ARG A 600 35.44 -15.20 -3.44
CA ARG A 600 35.43 -16.67 -3.36
C ARG A 600 34.40 -17.22 -4.35
N PRO A 601 34.76 -17.40 -5.62
CA PRO A 601 33.86 -17.99 -6.61
C PRO A 601 33.51 -19.42 -6.17
N THR A 602 32.23 -19.70 -5.98
CA THR A 602 31.77 -21.04 -5.61
C THR A 602 31.47 -21.85 -6.85
N HIS A 603 32.21 -22.93 -7.08
CA HIS A 603 32.03 -23.77 -8.28
C HIS A 603 30.81 -24.71 -8.22
N ARG A 604 30.16 -24.85 -7.05
CA ARG A 604 29.07 -25.83 -6.81
C ARG A 604 27.70 -25.16 -6.70
N THR A 605 27.21 -24.52 -7.76
CA THR A 605 25.87 -23.89 -7.78
C THR A 605 24.74 -24.89 -7.48
N GLY A 606 24.91 -26.19 -7.77
CA GLY A 606 23.93 -27.21 -7.41
C GLY A 606 23.72 -27.33 -5.89
N THR A 607 24.78 -27.16 -5.10
CA THR A 607 24.67 -27.12 -3.63
C THR A 607 23.91 -25.88 -3.16
N LEU A 608 24.12 -24.73 -3.81
CA LEU A 608 23.36 -23.51 -3.49
C LEU A 608 21.86 -23.68 -3.77
N TYR A 609 21.49 -24.33 -4.87
CA TYR A 609 20.10 -24.69 -5.14
C TYR A 609 19.52 -25.64 -4.09
N ALA A 610 20.26 -26.69 -3.70
CA ALA A 610 19.81 -27.61 -2.65
C ALA A 610 19.56 -26.86 -1.33
N LEU A 611 20.48 -25.99 -0.92
CA LEU A 611 20.30 -25.14 0.26
C LEU A 611 19.12 -24.18 0.11
N LEU A 612 18.92 -23.59 -1.07
CA LEU A 612 17.79 -22.72 -1.36
C LEU A 612 16.46 -23.46 -1.21
N PHE A 613 16.33 -24.68 -1.76
CA PHE A 613 15.11 -25.48 -1.60
C PHE A 613 14.86 -25.84 -0.14
N VAL A 614 15.89 -26.22 0.62
CA VAL A 614 15.76 -26.46 2.06
C VAL A 614 15.27 -25.20 2.79
N ALA A 615 15.85 -24.04 2.47
CA ALA A 615 15.44 -22.77 3.08
C ALA A 615 14.00 -22.37 2.70
N LEU A 616 13.56 -22.65 1.47
CA LEU A 616 12.18 -22.42 1.02
C LEU A 616 11.18 -23.35 1.71
N ILE A 617 11.52 -24.65 1.83
CA ILE A 617 10.69 -25.63 2.55
C ILE A 617 10.57 -25.23 4.03
N LEU A 618 11.68 -24.84 4.66
CA LEU A 618 11.68 -24.35 6.04
C LEU A 618 10.79 -23.11 6.19
N ASN A 619 10.88 -22.16 5.26
CA ASN A 619 10.05 -20.96 5.27
C ASN A 619 8.56 -21.25 5.04
N TYR A 620 8.23 -22.27 4.24
CA TYR A 620 6.86 -22.70 4.04
C TYR A 620 6.30 -23.43 5.28
N ALA A 621 7.13 -24.24 5.94
CA ALA A 621 6.76 -25.01 7.14
C ALA A 621 6.67 -24.15 8.42
N LEU A 622 7.39 -23.03 8.49
CA LEU A 622 7.37 -22.09 9.62
C LEU A 622 6.51 -20.87 9.27
N PRO A 623 5.21 -20.88 9.61
CA PRO A 623 4.34 -19.76 9.30
C PRO A 623 4.69 -18.52 10.13
N PRO A 624 4.40 -17.28 9.64
CA PRO A 624 4.79 -16.05 10.32
C PRO A 624 4.34 -15.95 11.79
N HIS A 625 3.17 -16.50 12.14
CA HIS A 625 2.64 -16.50 13.50
C HIS A 625 3.50 -17.31 14.50
N ALA A 626 4.22 -18.33 14.03
CA ALA A 626 5.11 -19.14 14.87
C ALA A 626 6.28 -18.33 15.44
N PHE A 627 6.62 -17.22 14.79
CA PHE A 627 7.68 -16.32 15.22
C PHE A 627 7.17 -15.20 16.13
N LEU A 628 5.86 -14.90 16.09
CA LEU A 628 5.26 -13.85 16.90
C LEU A 628 5.14 -14.23 18.38
N SER A 629 5.31 -15.51 18.72
CA SER A 629 5.33 -16.03 20.10
C SER A 629 6.74 -16.10 20.71
N LEU A 630 7.80 -15.87 19.94
CA LEU A 630 9.17 -15.82 20.46
C LEU A 630 9.41 -14.48 21.17
N SER A 631 10.00 -14.54 22.38
CA SER A 631 10.34 -13.38 23.22
C SER A 631 11.01 -12.24 22.42
N SER A 632 10.78 -10.99 22.80
CA SER A 632 11.06 -9.77 22.02
C SER A 632 12.43 -9.77 21.31
N LEU A 633 13.53 -10.09 21.99
CA LEU A 633 14.87 -9.99 21.40
C LEU A 633 15.24 -11.16 20.47
N ALA A 634 14.90 -12.40 20.84
CA ALA A 634 15.18 -13.57 20.01
C ALA A 634 14.27 -13.62 18.76
N GLY A 635 12.98 -13.29 18.93
CA GLY A 635 12.03 -13.17 17.82
C GLY A 635 12.41 -12.06 16.84
N GLN A 636 12.91 -10.92 17.31
CA GLN A 636 13.34 -9.81 16.45
C GLN A 636 14.59 -10.11 15.61
N VAL A 637 15.41 -11.10 15.94
CA VAL A 637 16.63 -11.43 15.18
C VAL A 637 16.46 -12.70 14.34
N VAL A 638 15.84 -13.73 14.91
CA VAL A 638 15.67 -15.02 14.23
C VAL A 638 14.69 -14.91 13.08
N THR A 639 13.59 -14.16 13.25
CA THR A 639 12.54 -14.06 12.22
C THR A 639 13.05 -13.43 10.93
N PRO A 640 13.71 -12.26 10.95
CA PRO A 640 14.29 -11.70 9.74
C PRO A 640 15.35 -12.61 9.13
N ALA A 641 16.19 -13.26 9.94
CA ALA A 641 17.23 -14.15 9.43
C ALA A 641 16.65 -15.34 8.66
N VAL A 642 15.60 -15.99 9.20
CA VAL A 642 14.94 -17.13 8.54
C VAL A 642 14.21 -16.69 7.26
N VAL A 643 13.49 -15.56 7.32
CA VAL A 643 12.77 -15.01 6.17
C VAL A 643 13.75 -14.55 5.07
N ALA A 644 14.91 -14.02 5.45
CA ALA A 644 15.91 -13.49 4.52
C ALA A 644 16.86 -14.55 3.94
N LEU A 645 16.99 -15.72 4.57
CA LEU A 645 17.94 -16.76 4.14
C LEU A 645 17.72 -17.23 2.68
N PRO A 646 16.49 -17.50 2.19
CA PRO A 646 16.28 -17.84 0.79
C PRO A 646 16.69 -16.71 -0.17
N ILE A 647 16.54 -15.44 0.23
CA ILE A 647 16.93 -14.28 -0.58
C ILE A 647 18.45 -14.27 -0.75
N LEU A 648 19.21 -14.47 0.33
CA LEU A 648 20.66 -14.56 0.27
C LEU A 648 21.13 -15.72 -0.63
N LEU A 649 20.51 -16.90 -0.48
CA LEU A 649 20.86 -18.07 -1.29
C LEU A 649 20.53 -17.86 -2.78
N ALA A 650 19.36 -17.27 -3.08
CA ALA A 650 18.99 -16.90 -4.45
C ALA A 650 19.96 -15.88 -5.06
N ALA A 651 20.38 -14.87 -4.28
CA ALA A 651 21.38 -13.90 -4.71
C ALA A 651 22.75 -14.55 -4.99
N LEU A 652 23.17 -15.52 -4.17
CA LEU A 652 24.38 -16.31 -4.42
C LEU A 652 24.27 -17.16 -5.69
N VAL A 653 23.12 -17.77 -5.95
CA VAL A 653 22.86 -18.50 -7.21
C VAL A 653 22.98 -17.54 -8.40
N PHE A 654 22.28 -16.40 -8.36
CA PHE A 654 22.34 -15.39 -9.40
C PHE A 654 23.77 -14.92 -9.66
N ALA A 655 24.48 -14.48 -8.61
CA ALA A 655 25.82 -13.92 -8.71
C ALA A 655 26.82 -14.92 -9.32
N ASN A 656 26.74 -16.20 -8.94
CA ASN A 656 27.61 -17.24 -9.49
C ASN A 656 27.35 -17.52 -10.97
N SER A 657 26.07 -17.58 -11.37
CA SER A 657 25.71 -17.75 -12.78
C SER A 657 26.07 -16.52 -13.61
N PHE A 658 25.82 -15.32 -13.07
CA PHE A 658 26.03 -14.06 -13.77
C PHE A 658 27.52 -13.74 -13.96
N ARG A 659 28.38 -14.14 -13.02
CA ARG A 659 29.83 -13.94 -13.10
C ARG A 659 30.44 -14.47 -14.40
N VAL A 660 29.92 -15.57 -14.92
CA VAL A 660 30.42 -16.24 -16.13
C VAL A 660 29.55 -15.99 -17.37
N SER A 661 28.61 -15.04 -17.29
CA SER A 661 27.75 -14.67 -18.42
C SER A 661 28.57 -14.10 -19.57
N GLY A 662 28.31 -14.61 -20.78
CA GLY A 662 28.84 -14.05 -22.04
C GLY A 662 27.93 -12.98 -22.68
N GLN A 663 26.75 -12.73 -22.11
CA GLN A 663 25.75 -11.77 -22.60
C GLN A 663 25.09 -11.00 -21.44
N PRO A 664 25.85 -10.16 -20.69
CA PRO A 664 25.41 -9.63 -19.41
C PRO A 664 24.16 -8.75 -19.51
N SER A 665 24.08 -7.90 -20.55
CA SER A 665 22.90 -7.08 -20.83
C SER A 665 21.63 -7.92 -21.03
N ALA A 666 21.69 -8.98 -21.84
CA ALA A 666 20.52 -9.82 -22.10
C ALA A 666 20.14 -10.72 -20.92
N ASP A 667 21.10 -11.28 -20.19
CA ASP A 667 20.79 -12.07 -19.00
C ASP A 667 20.12 -11.22 -17.90
N ILE A 668 20.54 -9.96 -17.71
CA ILE A 668 19.83 -8.99 -16.85
C ILE A 668 18.46 -8.66 -17.42
N GLY A 669 18.35 -8.41 -18.73
CA GLY A 669 17.08 -8.13 -19.39
C GLY A 669 16.05 -9.24 -19.16
N TRP A 670 16.43 -10.49 -19.39
CA TRP A 670 15.57 -11.66 -19.13
C TRP A 670 15.27 -11.85 -17.65
N ASN A 671 16.22 -11.58 -16.75
CA ASN A 671 15.97 -11.62 -15.31
C ASN A 671 14.88 -10.62 -14.91
N ILE A 672 14.95 -9.38 -15.38
CA ILE A 672 13.94 -8.34 -15.11
C ILE A 672 12.61 -8.67 -15.78
N ALA A 673 12.60 -9.25 -16.98
CA ALA A 673 11.38 -9.78 -17.59
C ALA A 673 10.71 -10.85 -16.71
N GLY A 674 11.52 -11.71 -16.10
CA GLY A 674 11.12 -12.67 -15.10
C GLY A 674 10.48 -12.02 -13.88
N VAL A 675 11.12 -10.99 -13.31
CA VAL A 675 10.58 -10.20 -12.19
C VAL A 675 9.18 -9.67 -12.50
N MET A 676 8.96 -9.15 -13.71
CA MET A 676 7.62 -8.70 -14.14
C MET A 676 6.59 -9.84 -14.12
N VAL A 677 6.95 -11.03 -14.63
CA VAL A 677 6.06 -12.21 -14.59
C VAL A 677 5.80 -12.67 -13.15
N GLY A 678 6.82 -12.68 -12.30
CA GLY A 678 6.66 -12.94 -10.87
C GLY A 678 5.70 -11.97 -10.21
N GLY A 679 5.81 -10.68 -10.51
CA GLY A 679 4.90 -9.64 -10.00
C GLY A 679 3.45 -9.81 -10.50
N LEU A 680 3.25 -10.27 -11.73
CA LEU A 680 1.92 -10.64 -12.22
C LEU A 680 1.37 -11.90 -11.54
N CYS A 681 2.23 -12.90 -11.27
CA CYS A 681 1.88 -14.12 -10.55
C CYS A 681 1.53 -13.86 -9.08
N GLU A 682 1.94 -12.73 -8.50
CA GLU A 682 1.54 -12.34 -7.15
C GLU A 682 0.02 -12.31 -6.97
N ASN A 683 -0.72 -11.95 -8.04
CA ASN A 683 -2.19 -11.96 -8.04
C ASN A 683 -2.80 -13.34 -7.72
N LEU A 684 -2.04 -14.43 -7.85
CA LEU A 684 -2.46 -15.77 -7.40
C LEU A 684 -2.73 -15.81 -5.89
N SER A 685 -2.13 -14.91 -5.09
CA SER A 685 -2.41 -14.80 -3.65
C SER A 685 -3.90 -14.60 -3.33
N LEU A 686 -4.67 -13.97 -4.22
CA LEU A 686 -6.12 -13.80 -4.07
C LEU A 686 -6.86 -15.16 -4.03
N LEU A 687 -6.30 -16.17 -4.69
CA LEU A 687 -6.85 -17.53 -4.74
C LEU A 687 -6.26 -18.42 -3.64
N ILE A 688 -4.92 -18.43 -3.54
CA ILE A 688 -4.20 -19.44 -2.76
C ILE A 688 -3.61 -18.91 -1.44
N GLY A 689 -3.59 -17.60 -1.19
CA GLY A 689 -2.91 -16.99 -0.03
C GLY A 689 -1.42 -16.72 -0.28
N PHE A 690 -0.79 -15.92 0.58
CA PHE A 690 0.62 -15.51 0.44
C PHE A 690 1.62 -16.63 0.74
N GLN A 691 1.32 -17.53 1.68
CA GLN A 691 2.16 -18.67 2.03
C GLN A 691 2.30 -19.63 0.85
N ASN A 692 1.21 -19.86 0.11
CA ASN A 692 1.22 -20.75 -1.05
C ASN A 692 1.89 -20.14 -2.28
N LEU A 693 2.18 -18.84 -2.32
CA LEU A 693 3.04 -18.26 -3.35
C LEU A 693 4.47 -18.83 -3.30
N LEU A 694 4.93 -19.31 -2.14
CA LEU A 694 6.23 -19.99 -2.03
C LEU A 694 6.29 -21.25 -2.88
N LEU A 695 5.18 -21.97 -3.08
CA LEU A 695 5.13 -23.14 -3.94
C LEU A 695 5.36 -22.76 -5.41
N VAL A 696 4.81 -21.61 -5.83
CA VAL A 696 5.03 -21.05 -7.17
C VAL A 696 6.50 -20.60 -7.31
N ALA A 697 7.08 -19.98 -6.28
CA ALA A 697 8.49 -19.63 -6.27
C ALA A 697 9.40 -20.87 -6.34
N VAL A 698 9.08 -21.95 -5.63
CA VAL A 698 9.80 -23.24 -5.69
C VAL A 698 9.75 -23.80 -7.12
N LEU A 699 8.58 -23.79 -7.76
CA LEU A 699 8.44 -24.22 -9.15
C LEU A 699 9.33 -23.39 -10.10
N PHE A 700 9.34 -22.07 -9.96
CA PHE A 700 10.20 -21.21 -10.77
C PHE A 700 11.69 -21.45 -10.50
N TYR A 701 12.12 -21.62 -9.24
CA TYR A 701 13.51 -21.97 -8.95
C TYR A 701 13.90 -23.35 -9.51
N LEU A 702 12.97 -24.31 -9.53
CA LEU A 702 13.19 -25.62 -10.16
C LEU A 702 13.39 -25.48 -11.66
N ILE A 703 12.53 -24.74 -12.35
CA ILE A 703 12.68 -24.49 -13.80
C ILE A 703 13.98 -23.74 -14.09
N SER A 704 14.34 -22.76 -13.25
CA SER A 704 15.62 -22.05 -13.34
C SER A 704 16.82 -23.00 -13.21
N ALA A 705 16.77 -23.97 -12.29
CA ALA A 705 17.82 -24.97 -12.12
C ALA A 705 17.93 -25.91 -13.33
N LEU A 706 16.79 -26.34 -13.90
CA LEU A 706 16.72 -27.23 -15.07
C LEU A 706 17.16 -26.55 -16.37
N THR A 707 16.94 -25.25 -16.49
CA THR A 707 17.30 -24.45 -17.68
C THR A 707 18.68 -23.80 -17.57
N ARG A 708 19.44 -24.12 -16.52
CA ARG A 708 20.80 -23.63 -16.32
C ARG A 708 21.70 -24.08 -17.48
N PRO A 709 22.52 -23.19 -18.07
CA PRO A 709 23.48 -23.60 -19.08
C PRO A 709 24.40 -24.69 -18.52
N ALA A 710 24.58 -25.79 -19.26
CA ALA A 710 25.55 -26.82 -18.90
C ALA A 710 26.91 -26.13 -18.74
N ALA A 711 27.61 -26.40 -17.63
CA ALA A 711 28.96 -25.91 -17.46
C ALA A 711 29.77 -26.41 -18.66
N ALA A 712 30.16 -25.51 -19.56
CA ALA A 712 31.21 -25.82 -20.51
C ALA A 712 32.35 -26.37 -19.66
N SER A 713 32.69 -27.63 -19.88
CA SER A 713 33.83 -28.30 -19.27
C SER A 713 34.96 -27.30 -19.21
N ALA A 714 35.38 -26.93 -18.00
CA ALA A 714 36.54 -26.10 -17.75
C ALA A 714 37.78 -26.83 -18.28
N GLY A 715 37.97 -26.78 -19.60
CA GLY A 715 39.22 -27.08 -20.26
C GLY A 715 40.12 -25.88 -20.03
N CYS A 716 41.21 -26.12 -19.31
CA CYS A 716 42.27 -25.18 -18.97
C CYS A 716 42.57 -24.19 -20.10
N VAL A 717 42.21 -22.92 -19.91
CA VAL A 717 42.97 -21.83 -20.54
C VAL A 717 44.03 -21.45 -19.52
N ASN A 718 45.21 -22.05 -19.68
CA ASN A 718 46.43 -21.55 -19.04
C ASN A 718 46.58 -20.08 -19.45
N VAL A 719 46.49 -19.19 -18.46
CA VAL A 719 47.02 -17.84 -18.56
C VAL A 719 48.53 -18.00 -18.66
N ALA A 720 49.05 -18.09 -19.89
CA ALA A 720 50.46 -17.90 -20.14
C ALA A 720 50.76 -16.43 -19.86
N THR A 721 51.58 -16.20 -18.84
CA THR A 721 52.32 -14.96 -18.63
C THR A 721 53.10 -14.61 -19.89
N GLY A 722 52.85 -13.42 -20.43
CA GLY A 722 53.59 -12.78 -21.53
C GLY A 722 53.25 -11.31 -21.56
#